data_AF-A0A3M3QKP6-F1
#
_entry.id   AF-A0A3M3QKP6-F1
#
_cell.length_a   1.000
_cell.length_b   1.000
_cell.length_c   1.000
_cell.angle_alpha   90.00
_cell.angle_beta   90.00
_cell.angle_gamma   90.00
#
_symmetry.space_group_name_H-M   'P 1'
#
loop_
_entity.id
_entity.type
_entity.pdbx_description
1 polymer ?
#
loop_
_entity_poly.entity_id
_entity_poly.type
_entity_poly.pdbx_seq_one_letter_code
_entity_poly.pdbx_strand_id
1 'polypeptide(L)'
;MDVHQLALLARQPSAALTERPRFWGIPKRGLALILANALFWQPLLVQAEGIAVSGTTNTSVGQAGNGVPVINIAAPNGAGLSHNQYQQYNVDSKGVILNNATNATQNTQLGGIIVGNKNLGGTAARTILNEVTGANASQLNGYTEVAGQSARVIVANPYGISCNGCGFINTPQVTLTTGKPVLDANGQLNRFNVQGGGVSIDGVGLNADNVDQFDIITRSAKINAELHAKRLNIIAGRNDVDAQTLNATPLPDDGSAKPELAIDSSALGGMYAGAVRLVGTEAGVGVRLAGDLAASGGDINIDANGKLTMNQTAASGNIVAKARDITVTGPAYASSQLTLNASGTLTNNSDLVAAQAVNIDAAQLSNTGVIESGINADNTRNSTGTLSLRARNIVNQGTLAASSTLSAIVSETLDNRAGKIVSQGTLTASVARLDNSNGQLSSAGEQLVTASESLDNSAGQLVTDGALTVSSARLNNNGGTLSAAQALNINSAQLDNSATSRITSGAALTLNTTVLNNLGGLISGWQGVTLTGDRFDNSAGTLVSNTDMTLALNGAFTNTNGTVVSTSGMTLDLPGALNNSNGTIVSGADLLLRRGGTVTNNNGRLTSQGLMTLFANTLDNSNNGTLAGSAVSITASGNVLNGNNGLIDSRTGTLGLNAGALNNDGGIVQSANTLTLATGNGATSNVGGSLIAQSGDRRSPVPASTTARVCWPVWPET
;
A
#
# COMPACT_ATOMS: atom_id res chain seq x y z
N MET A 1 -0.84 20.56 48.81
CA MET A 1 -0.60 20.26 50.24
C MET A 1 -0.01 18.86 50.25
N ASP A 2 1.21 18.57 50.66
CA ASP A 2 2.06 19.24 51.65
C ASP A 2 3.55 18.99 51.35
N VAL A 3 4.38 19.90 51.83
CA VAL A 3 5.82 20.06 51.54
C VAL A 3 6.62 19.75 52.81
N HIS A 4 7.59 18.82 52.77
CA HIS A 4 8.75 18.73 53.69
C HIS A 4 9.77 17.76 53.04
N GLN A 5 11.09 17.92 53.02
CA GLN A 5 12.04 18.92 53.51
C GLN A 5 13.40 18.59 52.84
N LEU A 6 14.16 19.62 52.44
CA LEU A 6 15.55 19.55 52.01
C LEU A 6 16.48 19.39 53.23
N ALA A 7 17.48 18.50 53.17
CA ALA A 7 18.79 18.71 53.79
C ALA A 7 19.86 17.73 53.28
N LEU A 8 20.85 18.30 52.59
CA LEU A 8 22.29 18.03 52.68
C LEU A 8 22.82 16.58 52.60
N LEU A 9 23.47 16.24 51.47
CA LEU A 9 24.72 15.46 51.44
C LEU A 9 25.58 15.87 50.23
N ALA A 10 26.16 17.06 50.32
CA ALA A 10 27.35 17.41 49.54
C ALA A 10 28.58 16.89 50.32
N ARG A 11 29.22 15.83 49.82
CA ARG A 11 30.65 15.44 49.96
C ARG A 11 30.79 13.93 49.74
N GLN A 12 30.93 13.51 48.49
CA GLN A 12 31.70 12.31 48.16
C GLN A 12 32.98 12.77 47.46
N PRO A 13 34.18 12.30 47.86
CA PRO A 13 35.41 12.62 47.15
C PRO A 13 35.39 11.93 45.79
N SER A 14 35.58 12.71 44.72
CA SER A 14 35.84 12.21 43.37
C SER A 14 37.00 11.21 43.42
N ALA A 15 36.80 10.04 42.82
CA ALA A 15 37.83 9.00 42.74
C ALA A 15 39.16 9.58 42.20
N ALA A 16 40.25 9.29 42.90
CA ALA A 16 41.59 9.67 42.45
C ALA A 16 41.89 8.99 41.09
N LEU A 17 42.03 9.80 40.04
CA LEU A 17 42.44 9.35 38.71
C LEU A 17 43.81 8.69 38.80
N THR A 18 43.84 7.37 38.63
CA THR A 18 45.08 6.59 38.57
C THR A 18 45.72 6.85 37.20
N GLU A 19 46.80 7.62 37.16
CA GLU A 19 47.57 7.82 35.92
C GLU A 19 48.16 6.48 35.45
N ARG A 20 47.78 6.05 34.24
CA ARG A 20 48.45 4.93 33.56
C ARG A 20 49.64 5.47 32.76
N PRO A 21 50.90 5.19 33.13
CA PRO A 21 52.07 5.71 32.43
C PRO A 21 52.32 5.03 31.07
N ARG A 22 51.58 3.95 30.76
CA ARG A 22 51.71 3.15 29.54
C ARG A 22 50.34 2.82 28.96
N PHE A 23 50.20 2.95 27.64
CA PHE A 23 49.05 2.48 26.86
C PHE A 23 49.55 1.39 25.91
N TRP A 24 49.04 0.16 26.06
CA TRP A 24 49.47 -1.01 25.28
C TRP A 24 51.00 -1.21 25.22
N GLY A 25 51.66 -1.14 26.38
CA GLY A 25 53.11 -1.35 26.49
C GLY A 25 53.99 -0.17 26.05
N ILE A 26 53.41 0.89 25.46
CA ILE A 26 54.15 2.07 25.02
C ILE A 26 54.09 3.16 26.10
N PRO A 27 55.22 3.73 26.54
CA PRO A 27 55.23 4.85 27.50
C PRO A 27 54.57 6.10 26.88
N LYS A 28 53.87 6.92 27.69
CA LYS A 28 53.23 8.17 27.23
C LYS A 28 54.15 9.06 26.37
N ARG A 29 55.44 9.12 26.71
CA ARG A 29 56.47 9.85 25.93
C ARG A 29 56.75 9.21 24.57
N GLY A 30 56.70 7.88 24.47
CA GLY A 30 56.82 7.15 23.20
C GLY A 30 55.60 7.36 22.30
N LEU A 31 54.39 7.38 22.89
CA LEU A 31 53.16 7.70 22.14
C LEU A 31 53.18 9.15 21.63
N ALA A 32 53.64 10.10 22.45
CA ALA A 32 53.80 11.50 22.06
C ALA A 32 54.87 11.68 20.96
N LEU A 33 55.96 10.90 21.00
CA LEU A 33 57.01 10.93 19.97
C LEU A 33 56.51 10.34 18.64
N ILE A 34 55.70 9.28 18.68
CA ILE A 34 55.06 8.70 17.48
C ILE A 34 54.06 9.70 16.88
N LEU A 35 53.22 10.33 17.70
CA LEU A 35 52.28 11.36 17.25
C LEU A 35 53.01 12.59 16.70
N ALA A 36 54.10 13.03 17.33
CA ALA A 36 54.92 14.12 16.83
C ALA A 36 55.59 13.76 15.50
N ASN A 37 56.14 12.55 15.33
CA ASN A 37 56.71 12.11 14.05
C ASN A 37 55.64 11.95 12.96
N ALA A 38 54.43 11.49 13.31
CA ALA A 38 53.30 11.44 12.38
C ALA A 38 52.79 12.83 11.96
N LEU A 39 52.95 13.85 12.83
CA LEU A 39 52.65 15.26 12.51
C LEU A 39 53.76 15.93 11.69
N PHE A 40 55.03 15.55 11.87
CA PHE A 40 56.17 16.10 11.14
C PHE A 40 56.42 15.43 9.76
N TRP A 41 55.91 14.22 9.54
CA TRP A 41 55.91 13.52 8.24
C TRP A 41 54.52 13.53 7.57
N GLN A 42 53.79 14.63 7.71
CA GLN A 42 52.76 14.93 6.74
C GLN A 42 53.47 15.29 5.43
N PRO A 43 53.23 14.59 4.30
CA PRO A 43 53.55 15.22 3.03
C PRO A 43 52.77 16.52 3.03
N LEU A 44 53.48 17.65 2.93
CA LEU A 44 52.86 18.91 2.55
C LEU A 44 52.07 18.58 1.29
N LEU A 45 50.74 18.49 1.42
CA LEU A 45 49.84 18.65 0.30
C LEU A 45 50.07 20.08 -0.14
N VAL A 46 51.06 20.28 -1.00
CA VAL A 46 51.19 21.49 -1.80
C VAL A 46 49.92 21.50 -2.63
N GLN A 47 48.87 22.14 -2.11
CA GLN A 47 47.75 22.59 -2.91
C GLN A 47 48.35 23.63 -3.83
N ALA A 48 48.76 23.18 -5.00
CA ALA A 48 49.23 24.06 -6.03
C ALA A 48 48.03 24.87 -6.52
N GLU A 49 48.01 26.14 -6.16
CA GLU A 49 46.99 27.10 -6.53
C GLU A 49 47.08 27.39 -8.04
N GLY A 50 45.92 27.50 -8.70
CA GLY A 50 45.81 28.02 -10.06
C GLY A 50 45.72 27.00 -11.20
N ILE A 51 45.98 27.48 -12.41
CA ILE A 51 45.80 26.74 -13.68
C ILE A 51 47.16 26.56 -14.34
N ALA A 52 47.54 25.31 -14.59
CA ALA A 52 48.79 24.94 -15.24
C ALA A 52 48.49 24.02 -16.43
N VAL A 53 48.75 24.50 -17.66
CA VAL A 53 48.60 23.71 -18.89
C VAL A 53 49.66 22.62 -18.98
N SER A 54 49.34 21.49 -19.63
CA SER A 54 50.27 20.36 -19.80
C SER A 54 51.37 20.62 -20.83
N GLY A 55 51.17 21.58 -21.74
CA GLY A 55 52.03 21.82 -22.90
C GLY A 55 51.82 20.83 -24.05
N THR A 56 50.91 19.85 -23.92
CA THR A 56 50.58 18.86 -24.97
C THR A 56 49.55 19.37 -25.98
N THR A 57 48.85 20.44 -25.63
CA THR A 57 47.85 21.12 -26.47
C THR A 57 48.31 22.56 -26.71
N ASN A 58 47.87 23.20 -27.79
CA ASN A 58 48.16 24.62 -28.05
C ASN A 58 47.31 25.56 -27.14
N THR A 59 47.13 25.17 -25.88
CA THR A 59 46.39 25.92 -24.86
C THR A 59 47.35 26.83 -24.13
N SER A 60 46.95 28.09 -23.88
CA SER A 60 47.76 29.03 -23.09
C SER A 60 46.91 29.76 -22.06
N VAL A 61 47.54 30.19 -20.97
CA VAL A 61 46.90 30.94 -19.89
C VAL A 61 47.52 32.33 -19.84
N GLY A 62 46.68 33.35 -19.99
CA GLY A 62 47.01 34.74 -19.73
C GLY A 62 46.12 35.30 -18.61
N GLN A 63 46.00 36.62 -18.56
CA GLN A 63 45.11 37.31 -17.62
C GLN A 63 44.40 38.47 -18.31
N ALA A 64 43.17 38.74 -17.88
CA ALA A 64 42.43 39.93 -18.24
C ALA A 64 43.00 41.16 -17.50
N GLY A 65 42.59 42.36 -17.91
CA GLY A 65 43.09 43.61 -17.31
C GLY A 65 42.81 43.75 -15.81
N ASN A 66 41.81 43.05 -15.29
CA ASN A 66 41.44 43.00 -13.87
C ASN A 66 42.01 41.79 -13.11
N GLY A 67 42.88 41.00 -13.75
CA GLY A 67 43.57 39.86 -13.14
C GLY A 67 42.81 38.53 -13.15
N VAL A 68 41.63 38.44 -13.77
CA VAL A 68 40.95 37.14 -14.00
C VAL A 68 41.76 36.32 -15.00
N PRO A 69 42.08 35.04 -14.72
CA PRO A 69 42.75 34.16 -15.67
C PRO A 69 41.97 33.99 -16.98
N VAL A 70 42.67 34.10 -18.11
CA VAL A 70 42.10 33.91 -19.46
C VAL A 70 42.79 32.73 -20.12
N ILE A 71 42.06 31.65 -20.35
CA ILE A 71 42.52 30.48 -21.07
C ILE A 71 42.23 30.67 -22.56
N ASN A 72 43.28 30.88 -23.35
CA ASN A 72 43.20 30.76 -24.79
C ASN A 72 43.18 29.26 -25.14
N ILE A 73 41.96 28.75 -25.33
CA ILE A 73 41.72 27.34 -25.66
C ILE A 73 42.40 26.96 -26.98
N ALA A 74 42.72 25.67 -27.15
CA ALA A 74 43.27 25.12 -28.38
C ALA A 74 42.27 25.23 -29.54
N ALA A 75 42.78 25.19 -30.77
CA ALA A 75 41.96 25.16 -31.99
C ALA A 75 40.97 23.98 -31.94
N PRO A 76 39.68 24.17 -32.29
CA PRO A 76 38.75 23.05 -32.39
C PRO A 76 39.12 22.13 -33.55
N ASN A 77 38.90 20.83 -33.37
CA ASN A 77 39.05 19.86 -34.45
C ASN A 77 37.86 19.91 -35.44
N GLY A 78 37.85 19.05 -36.46
CA GLY A 78 36.75 18.97 -37.46
C GLY A 78 35.36 18.69 -36.86
N ALA A 79 35.30 18.15 -35.64
CA ALA A 79 34.06 17.93 -34.91
C ALA A 79 33.63 19.14 -34.05
N GLY A 80 34.39 20.23 -34.04
CA GLY A 80 34.16 21.40 -33.21
C GLY A 80 34.59 21.24 -31.75
N LEU A 81 35.35 20.19 -31.42
CA LEU A 81 35.88 19.95 -30.08
C LEU A 81 37.24 20.64 -29.92
N SER A 82 37.34 21.58 -28.98
CA SER A 82 38.61 22.09 -28.46
C SER A 82 39.03 21.25 -27.26
N HIS A 83 40.14 20.52 -27.38
CA HIS A 83 40.68 19.66 -26.33
C HIS A 83 41.88 20.35 -25.67
N ASN A 84 41.74 20.64 -24.38
CA ASN A 84 42.68 21.39 -23.58
C ASN A 84 43.15 20.50 -22.43
N GLN A 85 44.46 20.35 -22.27
CA GLN A 85 45.05 19.47 -21.26
C GLN A 85 45.84 20.26 -20.21
N TYR A 86 45.70 19.85 -18.95
CA TYR A 86 46.23 20.57 -17.79
C TYR A 86 46.95 19.63 -16.83
N GLN A 87 48.04 20.10 -16.23
CA GLN A 87 48.58 19.48 -15.02
C GLN A 87 47.72 19.85 -13.80
N GLN A 88 47.17 21.07 -13.77
CA GLN A 88 46.31 21.57 -12.70
C GLN A 88 45.23 22.48 -13.30
N TYR A 89 44.00 22.30 -12.83
CA TYR A 89 42.86 23.11 -13.25
C TYR A 89 42.05 23.46 -12.01
N ASN A 90 42.43 24.57 -11.37
CA ASN A 90 41.74 25.12 -10.21
C ASN A 90 41.22 26.52 -10.56
N VAL A 91 39.97 26.79 -10.18
CA VAL A 91 39.32 28.08 -10.37
C VAL A 91 39.17 28.72 -9.00
N ASP A 92 39.76 29.89 -8.80
CA ASP A 92 39.61 30.64 -7.55
C ASP A 92 38.29 31.43 -7.54
N SER A 93 38.05 32.22 -6.50
CA SER A 93 36.84 33.02 -6.36
C SER A 93 36.70 34.16 -7.38
N LYS A 94 37.77 34.53 -8.10
CA LYS A 94 37.70 35.51 -9.20
C LYS A 94 37.15 34.89 -10.48
N GLY A 95 37.16 33.56 -10.57
CA GLY A 95 36.70 32.82 -11.74
C GLY A 95 37.76 32.66 -12.83
N VAL A 96 37.34 32.15 -13.99
CA VAL A 96 38.19 31.92 -15.16
C VAL A 96 37.42 32.18 -16.44
N ILE A 97 38.10 32.65 -17.48
CA ILE A 97 37.53 32.86 -18.81
C ILE A 97 38.12 31.85 -19.79
N LEU A 98 37.25 31.06 -20.43
CA LEU A 98 37.56 30.23 -21.60
C LEU A 98 37.38 31.07 -22.86
N ASN A 99 38.49 31.49 -23.47
CA ASN A 99 38.47 32.41 -24.60
C ASN A 99 38.12 31.70 -25.91
N ASN A 100 36.82 31.65 -26.23
CA ASN A 100 36.27 31.11 -27.47
C ASN A 100 35.95 32.22 -28.51
N ALA A 101 36.58 33.39 -28.37
CA ALA A 101 36.31 34.55 -29.22
C ALA A 101 37.18 34.57 -30.47
N THR A 102 36.54 34.69 -31.64
CA THR A 102 37.18 34.78 -32.95
C THR A 102 37.43 36.22 -33.41
N ASN A 103 36.74 37.20 -32.80
CA ASN A 103 36.95 38.62 -33.03
C ASN A 103 38.25 39.12 -32.37
N ALA A 104 38.81 40.23 -32.85
CA ALA A 104 40.06 40.77 -32.31
C ALA A 104 40.00 41.14 -30.82
N THR A 105 38.83 41.57 -30.33
CA THR A 105 38.54 41.81 -28.92
C THR A 105 37.16 41.27 -28.57
N GLN A 106 36.93 40.96 -27.30
CA GLN A 106 35.66 40.42 -26.80
C GLN A 106 35.37 41.00 -25.43
N ASN A 107 34.13 41.45 -25.21
CA ASN A 107 33.68 41.83 -23.87
C ASN A 107 33.24 40.57 -23.11
N THR A 108 33.62 40.50 -21.83
CA THR A 108 33.34 39.40 -20.91
C THR A 108 32.76 39.95 -19.60
N GLN A 109 31.98 39.14 -18.90
CA GLN A 109 31.37 39.50 -17.62
C GLN A 109 32.39 39.50 -16.48
N LEU A 110 33.32 38.54 -16.46
CA LEU A 110 34.31 38.42 -15.41
C LEU A 110 35.52 39.33 -15.62
N GLY A 111 35.98 39.49 -16.87
CA GLY A 111 37.28 40.09 -17.18
C GLY A 111 37.24 41.46 -17.90
N GLY A 112 36.05 41.95 -18.25
CA GLY A 112 35.91 43.09 -19.14
C GLY A 112 36.36 42.77 -20.57
N ILE A 113 37.02 43.71 -21.25
CA ILE A 113 37.49 43.50 -22.63
C ILE A 113 38.78 42.67 -22.62
N ILE A 114 38.75 41.52 -23.30
CA ILE A 114 39.91 40.67 -23.56
C ILE A 114 40.30 40.68 -25.04
N VAL A 115 41.53 40.28 -25.35
CA VAL A 115 41.98 40.05 -26.73
C VAL A 115 41.43 38.71 -27.23
N GLY A 116 41.06 38.64 -28.50
CA GLY A 116 40.58 37.42 -29.16
C GLY A 116 41.59 36.28 -29.15
N ASN A 117 41.10 35.05 -29.20
CA ASN A 117 41.94 33.87 -29.17
C ASN A 117 42.48 33.53 -30.57
N LYS A 118 43.76 33.85 -30.79
CA LYS A 118 44.45 33.56 -32.06
C LYS A 118 44.57 32.07 -32.39
N ASN A 119 44.48 31.19 -31.39
CA ASN A 119 44.55 29.75 -31.60
C ASN A 119 43.39 29.22 -32.45
N LEU A 120 42.25 29.91 -32.48
CA LEU A 120 41.02 29.44 -33.12
C LEU A 120 41.05 29.50 -34.66
N GLY A 121 41.98 30.27 -35.25
CA GLY A 121 42.05 30.42 -36.72
C GLY A 121 40.74 30.92 -37.35
N GLY A 122 39.92 31.66 -36.60
CA GLY A 122 38.61 32.17 -37.03
C GLY A 122 37.41 31.24 -36.79
N THR A 123 37.61 30.02 -36.28
CA THR A 123 36.51 29.06 -35.98
C THR A 123 36.38 28.83 -34.48
N ALA A 124 35.23 29.17 -33.90
CA ALA A 124 34.95 28.92 -32.49
C ALA A 124 34.66 27.44 -32.23
N ALA A 125 35.01 26.98 -31.03
CA ALA A 125 34.67 25.64 -30.56
C ALA A 125 33.18 25.54 -30.23
N ARG A 126 32.61 24.36 -30.46
CA ARG A 126 31.26 23.97 -30.01
C ARG A 126 31.29 23.24 -28.67
N THR A 127 32.39 22.55 -28.40
CA THR A 127 32.65 21.87 -27.12
C THR A 127 34.07 22.20 -26.68
N ILE A 128 34.22 22.60 -25.42
CA ILE A 128 35.50 22.89 -24.77
C ILE A 128 35.72 21.81 -23.70
N LEU A 129 36.63 20.88 -23.98
CA LEU A 129 37.04 19.84 -23.04
C LEU A 129 38.29 20.29 -22.29
N ASN A 130 38.16 20.42 -20.97
CA ASN A 130 39.27 20.67 -20.05
C ASN A 130 39.60 19.38 -19.32
N GLU A 131 40.66 18.69 -19.76
CA GLU A 131 41.10 17.42 -19.19
C GLU A 131 42.33 17.63 -18.30
N VAL A 132 42.24 17.21 -17.04
CA VAL A 132 43.39 17.19 -16.13
C VAL A 132 44.12 15.86 -16.25
N THR A 133 45.39 15.92 -16.63
CA THR A 133 46.30 14.77 -16.72
C THR A 133 47.22 14.64 -15.51
N GLY A 134 47.29 15.67 -14.67
CA GLY A 134 48.05 15.67 -13.43
C GLY A 134 47.33 14.94 -12.28
N ALA A 135 48.05 14.64 -11.20
CA ALA A 135 47.59 13.76 -10.13
C ALA A 135 46.72 14.41 -9.03
N ASN A 136 46.32 15.67 -9.21
CA ASN A 136 45.61 16.44 -8.19
C ASN A 136 44.15 16.66 -8.58
N ALA A 137 43.26 16.62 -7.58
CA ALA A 137 41.86 17.00 -7.75
C ALA A 137 41.72 18.49 -8.10
N SER A 138 40.65 18.82 -8.82
CA SER A 138 40.29 20.20 -9.20
C SER A 138 39.44 20.85 -8.13
N GLN A 139 39.76 22.10 -7.78
CA GLN A 139 38.92 22.94 -6.92
C GLN A 139 38.31 24.06 -7.75
N LEU A 140 36.99 24.16 -7.76
CA LEU A 140 36.23 25.16 -8.48
C LEU A 140 35.51 26.06 -7.48
N ASN A 141 36.07 27.24 -7.22
CA ASN A 141 35.59 28.17 -6.19
C ASN A 141 35.00 29.48 -6.76
N GLY A 142 34.76 29.53 -8.07
CA GLY A 142 34.22 30.70 -8.76
C GLY A 142 33.67 30.38 -10.14
N TYR A 143 33.29 31.42 -10.89
CA TYR A 143 32.59 31.27 -12.17
C TYR A 143 33.54 30.93 -13.32
N THR A 144 33.09 30.07 -14.23
CA THR A 144 33.74 29.80 -15.52
C THR A 144 32.93 30.44 -16.64
N GLU A 145 33.50 31.41 -17.35
CA GLU A 145 32.86 32.11 -18.46
C GLU A 145 33.40 31.66 -19.82
N VAL A 146 32.52 31.37 -20.78
CA VAL A 146 32.91 31.21 -22.19
C VAL A 146 32.83 32.58 -22.89
N ALA A 147 33.97 33.13 -23.30
CA ALA A 147 34.00 34.39 -24.06
C ALA A 147 33.72 34.14 -25.54
N GLY A 148 32.89 34.98 -26.16
CA GLY A 148 32.56 34.86 -27.59
C GLY A 148 31.41 33.89 -27.84
N GLN A 149 31.56 32.99 -28.81
CA GLN A 149 30.49 32.06 -29.16
C GLN A 149 30.28 31.04 -28.02
N SER A 150 29.02 30.84 -27.65
CA SER A 150 28.63 29.87 -26.62
C SER A 150 29.04 28.44 -27.00
N ALA A 151 29.53 27.67 -26.02
CA ALA A 151 30.02 26.31 -26.20
C ALA A 151 29.74 25.44 -24.97
N ARG A 152 29.58 24.13 -25.17
CA ARG A 152 29.53 23.14 -24.07
C ARG A 152 30.86 23.14 -23.32
N VAL A 153 30.83 23.16 -22.00
CA VAL A 153 32.04 23.09 -21.15
C VAL A 153 32.12 21.74 -20.44
N ILE A 154 33.28 21.11 -20.48
CA ILE A 154 33.54 19.85 -19.76
C ILE A 154 34.79 20.04 -18.92
N VAL A 155 34.71 19.69 -17.63
CA VAL A 155 35.86 19.58 -16.73
C VAL A 155 36.01 18.12 -16.34
N ALA A 156 37.07 17.47 -16.84
CA ALA A 156 37.35 16.06 -16.65
C ALA A 156 38.61 15.89 -15.78
N ASN A 157 38.44 15.38 -14.56
CA ASN A 157 39.55 15.10 -13.64
C ASN A 157 39.31 13.80 -12.86
N PRO A 158 39.98 12.69 -13.23
CA PRO A 158 39.85 11.40 -12.55
C PRO A 158 40.22 11.38 -11.07
N TYR A 159 40.97 12.37 -10.59
CA TYR A 159 41.37 12.49 -9.19
C TYR A 159 40.31 13.16 -8.31
N GLY A 160 39.28 13.75 -8.92
CA GLY A 160 38.15 14.37 -8.23
C GLY A 160 37.97 15.84 -8.57
N ILE A 161 36.78 16.35 -8.26
CA ILE A 161 36.39 17.75 -8.46
C ILE A 161 35.60 18.22 -7.24
N SER A 162 35.99 19.34 -6.62
CA SER A 162 35.16 20.03 -5.62
C SER A 162 34.64 21.35 -6.18
N CYS A 163 33.39 21.67 -5.88
CA CYS A 163 32.75 22.94 -6.21
C CYS A 163 32.31 23.63 -4.92
N ASN A 164 32.72 24.88 -4.74
CA ASN A 164 32.30 25.73 -3.63
C ASN A 164 32.04 27.14 -4.13
N GLY A 165 30.80 27.42 -4.54
CA GLY A 165 30.41 28.67 -5.20
C GLY A 165 30.80 28.70 -6.68
N CYS A 166 30.98 27.54 -7.31
CA CYS A 166 31.22 27.51 -8.74
C CYS A 166 29.93 27.81 -9.52
N GLY A 167 30.11 28.37 -10.72
CA GLY A 167 29.02 28.72 -11.62
C GLY A 167 29.53 28.88 -13.04
N PHE A 168 28.61 29.02 -14.00
CA PHE A 168 28.97 29.02 -15.41
C PHE A 168 28.22 30.10 -16.19
N ILE A 169 28.92 30.75 -17.12
CA ILE A 169 28.42 31.87 -17.90
C ILE A 169 28.59 31.56 -19.39
N ASN A 170 27.55 31.86 -20.17
CA ASN A 170 27.53 31.71 -21.64
C ASN A 170 27.80 30.27 -22.12
N THR A 171 27.26 29.27 -21.42
CA THR A 171 27.37 27.86 -21.82
C THR A 171 26.01 27.16 -21.72
N PRO A 172 25.58 26.41 -22.74
CA PRO A 172 24.28 25.75 -22.73
C PRO A 172 24.34 24.42 -21.94
N GLN A 173 25.53 23.83 -21.82
CA GLN A 173 25.72 22.55 -21.16
C GLN A 173 27.07 22.49 -20.45
N VAL A 174 27.05 22.00 -19.22
CA VAL A 174 28.26 21.76 -18.42
C VAL A 174 28.30 20.31 -17.99
N THR A 175 29.49 19.71 -18.06
CA THR A 175 29.75 18.38 -17.50
C THR A 175 30.95 18.43 -16.56
N LEU A 176 30.74 18.13 -15.28
CA LEU A 176 31.81 17.82 -14.33
C LEU A 176 31.98 16.31 -14.27
N THR A 177 33.18 15.80 -14.56
CA THR A 177 33.38 14.36 -14.63
C THR A 177 34.71 13.90 -14.03
N THR A 178 34.68 12.76 -13.33
CA THR A 178 35.90 12.02 -12.97
C THR A 178 36.19 10.90 -13.97
N GLY A 179 35.35 10.76 -14.99
CA GLY A 179 35.61 9.86 -16.10
C GLY A 179 36.68 10.41 -17.03
N LYS A 180 37.57 9.53 -17.48
CA LYS A 180 38.51 9.85 -18.55
C LYS A 180 37.72 10.02 -19.86
N PRO A 181 37.86 11.14 -20.58
CA PRO A 181 37.20 11.32 -21.87
C PRO A 181 37.79 10.34 -22.90
N VAL A 182 36.92 9.68 -23.66
CA VAL A 182 37.30 8.78 -24.75
C VAL A 182 36.79 9.37 -26.06
N LEU A 183 37.73 9.65 -26.97
CA LEU A 183 37.40 10.16 -28.30
C LEU A 183 37.26 9.00 -29.30
N ASP A 184 36.40 9.17 -30.31
CA ASP A 184 36.29 8.25 -31.43
C ASP A 184 37.41 8.46 -32.47
N ALA A 185 37.39 7.65 -33.54
CA ALA A 185 38.37 7.74 -34.63
C ALA A 185 38.36 9.09 -35.38
N ASN A 186 37.27 9.85 -35.29
CA ASN A 186 37.12 11.18 -35.91
C ASN A 186 37.44 12.32 -34.94
N GLY A 187 37.89 12.00 -33.72
CA GLY A 187 38.17 12.97 -32.66
C GLY A 187 36.93 13.56 -31.98
N GLN A 188 35.75 12.96 -32.17
CA GLN A 188 34.54 13.35 -31.42
C GLN A 188 34.56 12.73 -30.03
N LEU A 189 34.00 13.42 -29.04
CA LEU A 189 33.83 12.86 -27.71
C LEU A 189 32.74 11.76 -27.74
N ASN A 190 33.15 10.53 -27.50
CA ASN A 190 32.28 9.34 -27.54
C ASN A 190 31.68 9.05 -26.15
N ARG A 191 32.52 8.91 -25.13
CA ARG A 191 32.09 8.52 -23.77
C ARG A 191 33.06 9.00 -22.70
N PHE A 192 32.63 8.88 -21.45
CA PHE A 192 33.46 9.03 -20.26
C PHE A 192 33.66 7.67 -19.59
N ASN A 193 34.91 7.25 -19.43
CA ASN A 193 35.24 6.03 -18.71
C ASN A 193 35.53 6.35 -17.24
N VAL A 194 34.58 6.06 -16.36
CA VAL A 194 34.61 6.36 -14.93
C VAL A 194 35.12 5.16 -14.14
N GLN A 195 36.31 5.30 -13.56
CA GLN A 195 36.95 4.26 -12.73
C GLN A 195 37.00 4.60 -11.24
N GLY A 196 37.03 5.91 -10.93
CA GLY A 196 37.33 6.43 -9.60
C GLY A 196 36.99 7.92 -9.49
N GLY A 197 37.48 8.55 -8.42
CA GLY A 197 37.26 9.97 -8.14
C GLY A 197 35.86 10.26 -7.58
N GLY A 198 35.76 11.39 -6.89
CA GLY A 198 34.49 11.91 -6.38
C GLY A 198 34.25 13.34 -6.87
N VAL A 199 32.98 13.71 -6.98
CA VAL A 199 32.56 15.11 -7.16
C VAL A 199 31.88 15.57 -5.88
N SER A 200 32.31 16.70 -5.31
CA SER A 200 31.66 17.30 -4.15
C SER A 200 31.14 18.71 -4.45
N ILE A 201 29.93 19.00 -3.96
CA ILE A 201 29.33 20.33 -3.92
C ILE A 201 29.28 20.76 -2.46
N ASP A 202 30.05 21.78 -2.10
CA ASP A 202 30.31 22.18 -0.71
C ASP A 202 30.10 23.69 -0.53
N GLY A 203 30.11 24.15 0.72
CA GLY A 203 30.14 25.57 1.08
C GLY A 203 28.97 26.37 0.50
N VAL A 204 29.27 27.30 -0.42
CA VAL A 204 28.29 28.20 -1.07
C VAL A 204 27.36 27.44 -2.03
N GLY A 205 27.74 26.23 -2.46
CA GLY A 205 26.95 25.43 -3.40
C GLY A 205 27.31 25.66 -4.87
N LEU A 206 26.37 25.35 -5.75
CA LEU A 206 26.50 25.45 -7.21
C LEU A 206 25.28 26.18 -7.79
N ASN A 207 25.52 27.25 -8.55
CA ASN A 207 24.50 27.88 -9.38
C ASN A 207 24.73 27.56 -10.86
N ALA A 208 23.82 26.77 -11.43
CA ALA A 208 23.76 26.46 -12.86
C ALA A 208 22.41 26.86 -13.48
N ASP A 209 21.72 27.87 -12.94
CA ASP A 209 20.42 28.34 -13.46
C ASP A 209 20.52 28.91 -14.86
N ASN A 210 21.69 29.44 -15.24
CA ASN A 210 21.96 29.95 -16.56
C ASN A 210 22.40 28.87 -17.56
N VAL A 211 22.46 27.60 -17.13
CA VAL A 211 22.87 26.45 -17.96
C VAL A 211 21.64 25.60 -18.28
N ASP A 212 21.43 25.26 -19.55
CA ASP A 212 20.28 24.45 -19.97
C ASP A 212 20.38 23.00 -19.51
N GLN A 213 21.59 22.49 -19.33
CA GLN A 213 21.87 21.16 -18.79
C GLN A 213 23.16 21.10 -17.98
N PHE A 214 23.07 20.56 -16.76
CA PHE A 214 24.21 20.33 -15.90
C PHE A 214 24.36 18.84 -15.58
N ASP A 215 25.53 18.29 -15.88
CA ASP A 215 25.83 16.88 -15.72
C ASP A 215 26.98 16.67 -14.73
N ILE A 216 26.79 15.77 -13.76
CA ILE A 216 27.84 15.23 -12.89
C ILE A 216 28.02 13.76 -13.25
N ILE A 217 29.22 13.37 -13.68
CA ILE A 217 29.54 11.99 -14.08
C ILE A 217 30.73 11.51 -13.27
N THR A 218 30.52 10.68 -12.27
CA THR A 218 31.54 10.40 -11.25
C THR A 218 31.44 8.99 -10.70
N ARG A 219 32.45 8.50 -9.96
CA ARG A 219 32.26 7.25 -9.21
C ARG A 219 31.39 7.49 -7.98
N SER A 220 31.62 8.60 -7.26
CA SER A 220 30.76 9.02 -6.15
C SER A 220 30.49 10.52 -6.16
N ALA A 221 29.30 10.92 -5.74
CA ALA A 221 28.87 12.32 -5.63
C ALA A 221 28.49 12.65 -4.18
N LYS A 222 28.98 13.78 -3.67
CA LYS A 222 28.57 14.33 -2.38
C LYS A 222 27.97 15.71 -2.57
N ILE A 223 26.73 15.90 -2.15
CA ILE A 223 26.02 17.17 -2.24
C ILE A 223 25.82 17.66 -0.80
N ASN A 224 26.67 18.58 -0.35
CA ASN A 224 26.66 19.11 1.01
C ASN A 224 26.13 20.55 1.10
N ALA A 225 25.87 21.17 -0.04
CA ALA A 225 25.31 22.50 -0.20
C ALA A 225 24.32 22.52 -1.36
N GLU A 226 23.56 23.62 -1.51
CA GLU A 226 22.53 23.72 -2.53
C GLU A 226 23.10 23.63 -3.95
N LEU A 227 22.36 22.94 -4.82
CA LEU A 227 22.61 22.84 -6.24
C LEU A 227 21.37 23.31 -6.99
N HIS A 228 21.52 24.34 -7.82
CA HIS A 228 20.47 24.89 -8.67
C HIS A 228 20.78 24.66 -10.15
N ALA A 229 19.84 24.15 -10.95
CA ALA A 229 20.05 23.90 -12.39
C ALA A 229 18.73 23.85 -13.18
N LYS A 230 18.72 24.11 -14.50
CA LYS A 230 17.50 23.86 -15.31
C LYS A 230 17.21 22.37 -15.51
N ARG A 231 18.23 21.59 -15.87
CA ARG A 231 18.15 20.12 -16.01
C ARG A 231 19.39 19.51 -15.39
N LEU A 232 19.20 18.68 -14.37
CA LEU A 232 20.28 18.06 -13.61
C LEU A 232 20.38 16.57 -13.93
N ASN A 233 21.56 16.11 -14.31
CA ASN A 233 21.89 14.69 -14.37
C ASN A 233 23.05 14.38 -13.42
N ILE A 234 22.89 13.38 -12.55
CA ILE A 234 23.99 12.83 -11.75
C ILE A 234 24.08 11.33 -12.06
N ILE A 235 25.17 10.92 -12.70
CA ILE A 235 25.49 9.53 -13.00
C ILE A 235 26.69 9.11 -12.15
N ALA A 236 26.44 8.20 -11.22
CA ALA A 236 27.40 7.70 -10.25
C ALA A 236 27.69 6.20 -10.41
N GLY A 237 28.88 5.78 -9.97
CA GLY A 237 29.39 4.41 -10.06
C GLY A 237 30.48 4.25 -11.12
N ARG A 238 31.07 3.05 -11.17
CA ARG A 238 32.04 2.69 -12.23
C ARG A 238 31.31 2.38 -13.54
N ASN A 239 31.48 3.24 -14.54
CA ASN A 239 30.68 3.21 -15.76
C ASN A 239 31.50 3.62 -17.00
N ASP A 240 31.11 3.09 -18.15
CA ASP A 240 31.22 3.81 -19.42
C ASP A 240 29.93 4.62 -19.62
N VAL A 241 30.03 5.94 -19.67
CA VAL A 241 28.88 6.86 -19.84
C VAL A 241 28.95 7.52 -21.20
N ASP A 242 27.97 7.27 -22.04
CA ASP A 242 27.88 7.88 -23.38
C ASP A 242 27.80 9.42 -23.28
N ALA A 243 28.61 10.13 -24.05
CA ALA A 243 28.79 11.57 -23.88
C ALA A 243 27.62 12.43 -24.41
N GLN A 244 26.67 11.81 -25.15
CA GLN A 244 25.52 12.48 -25.75
C GLN A 244 24.22 12.11 -25.03
N THR A 245 23.95 10.81 -24.90
CA THR A 245 22.73 10.25 -24.30
C THR A 245 22.81 10.14 -22.78
N LEU A 246 24.03 10.19 -22.24
CA LEU A 246 24.32 9.96 -20.82
C LEU A 246 23.89 8.56 -20.33
N ASN A 247 23.69 7.61 -21.24
CA ASN A 247 23.40 6.23 -20.86
C ASN A 247 24.64 5.63 -20.19
N ALA A 248 24.46 5.05 -19.01
CA ALA A 248 25.52 4.45 -18.23
C ALA A 248 25.55 2.93 -18.47
N THR A 249 26.72 2.43 -18.86
CA THR A 249 27.02 1.00 -18.93
C THR A 249 27.93 0.66 -17.76
N PRO A 250 27.45 -0.08 -16.75
CA PRO A 250 28.26 -0.43 -15.57
C PRO A 250 29.49 -1.24 -15.98
N LEU A 251 30.64 -0.90 -15.41
CA LEU A 251 31.87 -1.68 -15.59
C LEU A 251 31.87 -2.91 -14.65
N PRO A 252 32.51 -4.02 -15.03
CA PRO A 252 32.66 -5.18 -14.16
C PRO A 252 33.38 -4.83 -12.86
N ASP A 253 33.03 -5.52 -11.77
CA ASP A 253 33.73 -5.40 -10.50
C ASP A 253 35.22 -5.72 -10.69
N ASP A 254 36.09 -4.79 -10.29
CA ASP A 254 37.55 -4.91 -10.40
C ASP A 254 38.21 -5.24 -9.07
N GLY A 255 37.42 -5.45 -8.01
CA GLY A 255 37.90 -5.70 -6.65
C GLY A 255 38.34 -4.44 -5.89
N SER A 256 38.21 -3.25 -6.48
CA SER A 256 38.48 -2.01 -5.77
C SER A 256 37.45 -1.74 -4.66
N ALA A 257 37.88 -1.07 -3.59
CA ALA A 257 36.98 -0.72 -2.50
C ALA A 257 35.80 0.13 -3.02
N LYS A 258 34.58 -0.31 -2.73
CA LYS A 258 33.36 0.38 -3.15
C LYS A 258 33.12 1.62 -2.28
N PRO A 259 32.62 2.72 -2.84
CA PRO A 259 32.16 3.85 -2.03
C PRO A 259 30.99 3.43 -1.13
N GLU A 260 30.82 4.11 -0.01
CA GLU A 260 29.68 3.87 0.90
C GLU A 260 28.35 4.19 0.23
N LEU A 261 28.31 5.30 -0.50
CA LEU A 261 27.17 5.79 -1.27
C LEU A 261 27.63 6.29 -2.63
N ALA A 262 26.84 6.03 -3.65
CA ALA A 262 27.07 6.49 -5.02
C ALA A 262 26.71 7.98 -5.12
N ILE A 263 25.60 8.37 -4.49
CA ILE A 263 25.17 9.75 -4.34
C ILE A 263 24.77 9.94 -2.88
N ASP A 264 25.37 10.93 -2.23
CA ASP A 264 25.09 11.30 -0.85
C ASP A 264 24.78 12.79 -0.77
N SER A 265 23.48 13.12 -0.65
CA SER A 265 23.01 14.47 -0.35
C SER A 265 22.79 14.58 1.16
N SER A 266 23.46 15.56 1.78
CA SER A 266 23.30 15.90 3.19
C SER A 266 22.01 16.71 3.41
N ALA A 267 21.61 16.92 4.66
CA ALA A 267 20.45 17.77 4.98
C ALA A 267 20.61 19.23 4.51
N LEU A 268 21.85 19.71 4.32
CA LEU A 268 22.14 21.03 3.75
C LEU A 268 22.30 20.99 2.22
N GLY A 269 22.37 19.79 1.64
CA GLY A 269 22.63 19.56 0.22
C GLY A 269 21.37 19.37 -0.60
N GLY A 270 20.52 20.40 -0.68
CA GLY A 270 19.33 20.39 -1.53
C GLY A 270 19.66 20.44 -3.02
N MET A 271 18.84 19.80 -3.84
CA MET A 271 18.91 19.85 -5.30
C MET A 271 17.62 20.43 -5.87
N TYR A 272 17.72 21.56 -6.54
CA TYR A 272 16.60 22.29 -7.11
C TYR A 272 16.80 22.40 -8.61
N ALA A 273 15.93 21.77 -9.39
CA ALA A 273 16.02 21.87 -10.83
C ALA A 273 14.68 21.95 -11.54
N GLY A 274 14.67 22.22 -12.85
CA GLY A 274 13.49 22.03 -13.67
C GLY A 274 13.15 20.55 -13.84
N ALA A 275 14.15 19.70 -14.04
CA ALA A 275 14.03 18.23 -14.06
C ALA A 275 15.31 17.57 -13.51
N VAL A 276 15.18 16.39 -12.90
CA VAL A 276 16.31 15.68 -12.26
C VAL A 276 16.38 14.22 -12.71
N ARG A 277 17.60 13.75 -13.01
CA ARG A 277 17.92 12.34 -13.26
C ARG A 277 19.11 11.90 -12.42
N LEU A 278 18.90 10.94 -11.53
CA LEU A 278 19.93 10.36 -10.66
C LEU A 278 20.12 8.89 -10.99
N VAL A 279 21.36 8.46 -11.22
CA VAL A 279 21.69 7.08 -11.55
C VAL A 279 22.86 6.63 -10.69
N GLY A 280 22.70 5.54 -9.94
CA GLY A 280 23.76 4.89 -9.17
C GLY A 280 23.89 3.43 -9.58
N THR A 281 24.92 3.10 -10.35
CA THR A 281 25.00 1.79 -11.03
C THR A 281 25.78 0.73 -10.26
N GLU A 282 26.66 1.12 -9.34
CA GLU A 282 27.59 0.20 -8.68
C GLU A 282 26.83 -0.74 -7.73
N ALA A 283 26.97 -2.05 -7.95
CA ALA A 283 26.11 -3.03 -7.30
C ALA A 283 26.22 -3.01 -5.78
N GLY A 284 25.07 -2.89 -5.10
CA GLY A 284 24.97 -2.82 -3.64
C GLY A 284 25.29 -1.45 -3.03
N VAL A 285 25.77 -0.49 -3.82
CA VAL A 285 26.05 0.88 -3.35
C VAL A 285 24.75 1.70 -3.38
N GLY A 286 24.44 2.37 -2.27
CA GLY A 286 23.19 3.11 -2.10
C GLY A 286 23.21 4.55 -2.62
N VAL A 287 22.03 5.15 -2.64
CA VAL A 287 21.78 6.59 -2.83
C VAL A 287 21.07 7.11 -1.60
N ARG A 288 21.58 8.19 -1.00
CA ARG A 288 20.96 8.87 0.14
C ARG A 288 20.66 10.31 -0.23
N LEU A 289 19.39 10.69 -0.09
CA LEU A 289 18.87 12.03 -0.38
C LEU A 289 18.31 12.61 0.92
N ALA A 290 19.18 13.14 1.78
CA ALA A 290 18.76 13.69 3.07
C ALA A 290 18.28 15.15 2.96
N GLY A 291 18.75 15.90 1.96
CA GLY A 291 18.26 17.23 1.63
C GLY A 291 17.03 17.20 0.73
N ASP A 292 16.46 18.38 0.49
CA ASP A 292 15.31 18.55 -0.40
C ASP A 292 15.68 18.24 -1.85
N LEU A 293 14.83 17.49 -2.54
CA LEU A 293 14.94 17.23 -3.97
C LEU A 293 13.69 17.76 -4.68
N ALA A 294 13.86 18.81 -5.48
CA ALA A 294 12.74 19.48 -6.14
C ALA A 294 12.93 19.58 -7.66
N ALA A 295 11.90 19.19 -8.42
CA ALA A 295 11.77 19.44 -9.85
C ALA A 295 10.59 20.41 -10.12
N SER A 296 10.89 21.66 -10.46
CA SER A 296 9.90 22.74 -10.60
C SER A 296 9.18 22.77 -11.95
N GLY A 297 9.72 22.11 -12.98
CA GLY A 297 9.19 22.15 -14.34
C GLY A 297 8.99 20.78 -15.01
N GLY A 298 9.30 19.67 -14.33
CA GLY A 298 9.34 18.35 -14.92
C GLY A 298 9.48 17.22 -13.91
N ASP A 299 10.09 16.13 -14.38
CA ASP A 299 10.15 14.86 -13.66
C ASP A 299 11.39 14.71 -12.79
N ILE A 300 11.28 13.82 -11.79
CA ILE A 300 12.40 13.26 -11.04
C ILE A 300 12.50 11.77 -11.37
N ASN A 301 13.65 11.34 -11.89
CA ASN A 301 13.95 9.94 -12.19
C ASN A 301 15.16 9.48 -11.38
N ILE A 302 15.01 8.41 -10.59
CA ILE A 302 16.06 7.85 -9.74
C ILE A 302 16.21 6.35 -10.04
N ASP A 303 17.40 5.90 -10.42
CA ASP A 303 17.73 4.49 -10.58
C ASP A 303 18.97 4.16 -9.73
N ALA A 304 18.78 3.43 -8.62
CA ALA A 304 19.84 3.05 -7.70
C ALA A 304 19.96 1.53 -7.64
N ASN A 305 21.16 0.97 -7.81
CA ASN A 305 21.33 -0.48 -7.70
C ASN A 305 21.20 -1.00 -6.26
N GLY A 306 21.60 -0.19 -5.27
CA GLY A 306 21.52 -0.51 -3.84
C GLY A 306 20.27 0.01 -3.14
N LYS A 307 20.45 0.49 -1.90
CA LYS A 307 19.40 1.12 -1.10
C LYS A 307 19.23 2.59 -1.51
N LEU A 308 17.99 3.02 -1.72
CA LEU A 308 17.59 4.42 -1.86
C LEU A 308 16.95 4.91 -0.55
N THR A 309 17.42 6.05 -0.03
CA THR A 309 16.71 6.77 1.05
C THR A 309 16.29 8.14 0.56
N MET A 310 15.00 8.46 0.71
CA MET A 310 14.39 9.73 0.29
C MET A 310 13.84 10.47 1.50
N ASN A 311 14.21 11.74 1.63
CA ASN A 311 13.58 12.67 2.56
C ASN A 311 12.46 13.45 1.84
N GLN A 312 12.52 14.78 1.78
CA GLN A 312 11.55 15.61 1.10
C GLN A 312 11.80 15.64 -0.41
N THR A 313 10.84 15.17 -1.20
CA THR A 313 10.93 15.11 -2.67
C THR A 313 9.68 15.68 -3.32
N ALA A 314 9.81 16.60 -4.27
CA ALA A 314 8.66 17.20 -4.95
C ALA A 314 8.90 17.36 -6.45
N ALA A 315 7.92 16.98 -7.28
CA ALA A 315 7.97 17.18 -8.72
C ALA A 315 6.67 17.83 -9.26
N SER A 316 6.81 18.80 -10.16
CA SER A 316 5.70 19.32 -10.97
C SER A 316 5.23 18.31 -12.03
N GLY A 317 6.07 17.32 -12.36
CA GLY A 317 5.73 16.18 -13.19
C GLY A 317 5.59 14.89 -12.37
N ASN A 318 6.29 13.86 -12.81
CA ASN A 318 6.30 12.54 -12.20
C ASN A 318 7.52 12.37 -11.26
N ILE A 319 7.38 11.49 -10.28
CA ILE A 319 8.51 10.93 -9.53
C ILE A 319 8.58 9.44 -9.87
N VAL A 320 9.71 8.99 -10.40
CA VAL A 320 9.98 7.58 -10.67
C VAL A 320 11.25 7.19 -9.93
N ALA A 321 11.15 6.21 -9.03
CA ALA A 321 12.30 5.68 -8.30
C ALA A 321 12.36 4.16 -8.39
N LYS A 322 13.55 3.65 -8.72
CA LYS A 322 13.87 2.23 -8.77
C LYS A 322 15.06 1.95 -7.86
N ALA A 323 14.92 0.96 -6.99
CA ALA A 323 16.03 0.51 -6.16
C ALA A 323 15.90 -0.96 -5.75
N ARG A 324 16.92 -1.50 -5.08
CA ARG A 324 16.75 -2.77 -4.35
C ARG A 324 15.85 -2.56 -3.14
N ASP A 325 16.22 -1.62 -2.28
CA ASP A 325 15.43 -1.24 -1.11
C ASP A 325 15.15 0.26 -1.19
N ILE A 326 13.91 0.68 -0.90
CA ILE A 326 13.51 2.09 -0.84
C ILE A 326 13.06 2.41 0.58
N THR A 327 13.61 3.46 1.18
CA THR A 327 13.17 3.98 2.47
C THR A 327 12.75 5.44 2.30
N VAL A 328 11.50 5.73 2.62
CA VAL A 328 10.94 7.09 2.56
C VAL A 328 10.76 7.60 3.98
N THR A 329 11.51 8.64 4.31
CA THR A 329 11.55 9.24 5.65
C THR A 329 10.91 10.64 5.70
N GLY A 330 10.70 11.26 4.54
CA GLY A 330 10.01 12.54 4.39
C GLY A 330 8.97 12.49 3.27
N PRO A 331 8.20 13.57 3.06
CA PRO A 331 7.10 13.57 2.10
C PRO A 331 7.61 13.54 0.66
N ALA A 332 6.96 12.74 -0.19
CA ALA A 332 7.15 12.72 -1.63
C ALA A 332 5.85 13.12 -2.34
N TYR A 333 5.89 14.22 -3.10
CA TYR A 333 4.72 14.77 -3.80
C TYR A 333 4.97 14.87 -5.31
N ALA A 334 4.13 14.21 -6.11
CA ALA A 334 4.14 14.32 -7.57
C ALA A 334 2.85 14.95 -8.08
N SER A 335 2.95 16.05 -8.85
CA SER A 335 1.76 16.70 -9.42
C SER A 335 1.08 15.88 -10.51
N SER A 336 1.69 14.78 -10.95
CA SER A 336 1.12 13.81 -11.89
C SER A 336 1.15 12.39 -11.30
N GLN A 337 2.26 11.66 -11.44
CA GLN A 337 2.36 10.26 -10.99
C GLN A 337 3.58 10.02 -10.10
N LEU A 338 3.40 9.19 -9.09
CA LEU A 338 4.48 8.67 -8.23
C LEU A 338 4.62 7.16 -8.48
N THR A 339 5.78 6.71 -8.96
CA THR A 339 6.08 5.30 -9.21
C THR A 339 7.31 4.87 -8.43
N LEU A 340 7.14 3.90 -7.53
CA LEU A 340 8.23 3.34 -6.73
C LEU A 340 8.36 1.83 -7.00
N ASN A 341 9.54 1.41 -7.44
CA ASN A 341 9.87 0.00 -7.72
C ASN A 341 11.02 -0.46 -6.84
N ALA A 342 10.73 -1.34 -5.88
CA ALA A 342 11.72 -1.95 -4.99
C ALA A 342 11.80 -3.46 -5.23
N SER A 343 12.94 -3.97 -5.73
CA SER A 343 13.07 -5.43 -5.90
C SER A 343 13.11 -6.20 -4.56
N GLY A 344 13.38 -5.49 -3.46
CA GLY A 344 13.34 -5.94 -2.08
C GLY A 344 12.27 -5.19 -1.27
N THR A 345 12.69 -4.42 -0.28
CA THR A 345 11.75 -3.77 0.66
C THR A 345 11.50 -2.31 0.33
N LEU A 346 10.23 -1.91 0.32
CA LEU A 346 9.82 -0.51 0.39
C LEU A 346 9.28 -0.20 1.80
N THR A 347 9.93 0.70 2.51
CA THR A 347 9.49 1.18 3.82
C THR A 347 9.04 2.64 3.69
N ASN A 348 7.75 2.88 3.92
CA ASN A 348 7.18 4.21 3.97
C ASN A 348 6.85 4.62 5.42
N ASN A 349 7.46 5.72 5.87
CA ASN A 349 7.21 6.33 7.17
C ASN A 349 6.66 7.76 7.07
N SER A 350 6.24 8.19 5.88
CA SER A 350 5.78 9.57 5.63
C SER A 350 4.69 9.58 4.54
N ASP A 351 4.49 10.73 3.89
CA ASP A 351 3.43 10.94 2.91
C ASP A 351 3.96 10.66 1.49
N LEU A 352 3.32 9.73 0.80
CA LEU A 352 3.54 9.42 -0.62
C LEU A 352 2.30 9.83 -1.39
N VAL A 353 2.37 10.97 -2.07
CA VAL A 353 1.19 11.66 -2.61
C VAL A 353 1.36 11.93 -4.10
N ALA A 354 0.29 11.67 -4.87
CA ALA A 354 0.22 12.09 -6.26
C ALA A 354 -1.18 12.55 -6.69
N ALA A 355 -1.24 13.48 -7.65
CA ALA A 355 -2.53 13.97 -8.16
C ALA A 355 -3.27 12.94 -9.02
N GLN A 356 -2.58 12.15 -9.84
CA GLN A 356 -3.24 11.21 -10.76
C GLN A 356 -3.07 9.76 -10.35
N ALA A 357 -1.84 9.32 -10.05
CA ALA A 357 -1.60 7.92 -9.73
C ALA A 357 -0.42 7.72 -8.79
N VAL A 358 -0.57 6.78 -7.86
CA VAL A 358 0.53 6.20 -7.10
C VAL A 358 0.64 4.72 -7.45
N ASN A 359 1.81 4.32 -7.95
CA ASN A 359 2.12 2.95 -8.36
C ASN A 359 3.29 2.42 -7.54
N ILE A 360 3.07 1.36 -6.77
CA ILE A 360 4.11 0.72 -5.96
C ILE A 360 4.22 -0.75 -6.36
N ASP A 361 5.45 -1.15 -6.70
CA ASP A 361 5.83 -2.54 -6.91
C ASP A 361 6.99 -2.85 -5.96
N ALA A 362 6.78 -3.77 -5.02
CA ALA A 362 7.79 -4.14 -4.04
C ALA A 362 7.75 -5.63 -3.68
N ALA A 363 8.87 -6.27 -3.36
CA ALA A 363 8.78 -7.59 -2.77
C ALA A 363 8.06 -7.52 -1.41
N GLN A 364 8.43 -6.57 -0.55
CA GLN A 364 7.77 -6.29 0.72
C GLN A 364 7.45 -4.80 0.83
N LEU A 365 6.22 -4.45 1.19
CA LEU A 365 5.81 -3.08 1.50
C LEU A 365 5.49 -2.96 2.99
N SER A 366 6.18 -2.06 3.69
CA SER A 366 5.84 -1.66 5.06
C SER A 366 5.41 -0.20 5.05
N ASN A 367 4.16 0.07 5.44
CA ASN A 367 3.59 1.40 5.48
C ASN A 367 3.16 1.76 6.90
N THR A 368 3.75 2.82 7.45
CA THR A 368 3.31 3.45 8.70
C THR A 368 2.82 4.89 8.50
N GLY A 369 3.05 5.47 7.31
CA GLY A 369 2.60 6.81 6.92
C GLY A 369 1.34 6.79 6.05
N VAL A 370 1.25 7.73 5.12
CA VAL A 370 0.13 7.87 4.18
C VAL A 370 0.61 7.59 2.77
N ILE A 371 -0.13 6.76 2.03
CA ILE A 371 0.06 6.58 0.59
C ILE A 371 -1.27 6.93 -0.06
N GLU A 372 -1.29 8.03 -0.81
CA GLU A 372 -2.53 8.62 -1.27
C GLU A 372 -2.48 9.14 -2.71
N SER A 373 -3.54 8.86 -3.45
CA SER A 373 -3.73 9.37 -4.81
C SER A 373 -4.96 10.27 -4.93
N GLY A 374 -4.86 11.27 -5.80
CA GLY A 374 -5.93 12.23 -6.07
C GLY A 374 -5.83 13.52 -5.27
N ILE A 375 -4.63 13.91 -4.85
CA ILE A 375 -4.38 15.20 -4.19
C ILE A 375 -3.64 16.12 -5.14
N ASN A 376 -4.25 17.27 -5.44
CA ASN A 376 -3.69 18.31 -6.30
C ASN A 376 -2.65 19.15 -5.56
N ALA A 377 -1.93 20.01 -6.31
CA ALA A 377 -0.85 20.83 -5.76
C ALA A 377 -1.33 21.90 -4.78
N ASP A 378 -2.61 22.27 -4.85
CA ASP A 378 -3.29 23.16 -3.91
C ASP A 378 -3.88 22.42 -2.70
N ASN A 379 -3.50 21.15 -2.52
CA ASN A 379 -3.97 20.26 -1.46
C ASN A 379 -5.48 19.94 -1.51
N THR A 380 -6.16 20.22 -2.63
CA THR A 380 -7.53 19.78 -2.86
C THR A 380 -7.58 18.35 -3.38
N ARG A 381 -8.64 17.62 -3.01
CA ARG A 381 -8.87 16.27 -3.52
C ARG A 381 -9.60 16.32 -4.86
N ASN A 382 -9.08 15.63 -5.87
CA ASN A 382 -9.76 15.40 -7.16
C ASN A 382 -10.54 14.07 -7.14
N SER A 383 -11.21 13.72 -8.24
CA SER A 383 -12.03 12.50 -8.35
C SER A 383 -11.40 11.39 -9.19
N THR A 384 -10.14 11.53 -9.62
CA THR A 384 -9.51 10.65 -10.62
C THR A 384 -8.32 9.88 -10.09
N GLY A 385 -7.80 10.23 -8.91
CA GLY A 385 -6.64 9.59 -8.29
C GLY A 385 -6.76 8.07 -8.14
N THR A 386 -5.77 7.33 -8.66
CA THR A 386 -5.70 5.86 -8.54
C THR A 386 -4.48 5.40 -7.76
N LEU A 387 -4.64 4.35 -6.95
CA LEU A 387 -3.58 3.71 -6.18
C LEU A 387 -3.45 2.24 -6.59
N SER A 388 -2.28 1.85 -7.10
CA SER A 388 -1.96 0.47 -7.47
C SER A 388 -0.79 -0.04 -6.63
N LEU A 389 -1.04 -1.13 -5.90
CA LEU A 389 -0.05 -1.80 -5.06
C LEU A 389 0.15 -3.24 -5.55
N ARG A 390 1.39 -3.59 -5.89
CA ARG A 390 1.80 -4.97 -6.16
C ARG A 390 2.91 -5.36 -5.18
N ALA A 391 2.67 -6.42 -4.41
CA ALA A 391 3.72 -6.94 -3.55
C ALA A 391 3.57 -8.43 -3.24
N ARG A 392 4.60 -9.02 -2.63
CA ARG A 392 4.46 -10.35 -2.02
C ARG A 392 3.76 -10.23 -0.67
N ASN A 393 4.24 -9.34 0.19
CA ASN A 393 3.59 -8.99 1.44
C ASN A 393 3.45 -7.48 1.58
N ILE A 394 2.34 -7.06 2.18
CA ILE A 394 2.09 -5.68 2.61
C ILE A 394 1.79 -5.71 4.10
N VAL A 395 2.48 -4.87 4.87
CA VAL A 395 2.15 -4.52 6.24
C VAL A 395 1.72 -3.06 6.26
N ASN A 396 0.44 -2.81 6.49
CA ASN A 396 -0.14 -1.48 6.58
C ASN A 396 -0.59 -1.20 8.01
N GLN A 397 0.14 -0.31 8.68
CA GLN A 397 -0.24 0.28 9.98
C GLN A 397 -0.58 1.77 9.84
N GLY A 398 -0.57 2.30 8.61
CA GLY A 398 -0.92 3.67 8.28
C GLY A 398 -2.19 3.76 7.42
N THR A 399 -2.20 4.67 6.46
CA THR A 399 -3.33 4.87 5.54
C THR A 399 -2.91 4.61 4.09
N LEU A 400 -3.73 3.84 3.38
CA LEU A 400 -3.68 3.67 1.93
C LEU A 400 -4.99 4.25 1.36
N ALA A 401 -4.91 5.27 0.51
CA ALA A 401 -6.08 6.02 0.05
C ALA A 401 -6.07 6.30 -1.46
N ALA A 402 -7.25 6.22 -2.08
CA ALA A 402 -7.46 6.62 -3.47
C ALA A 402 -8.75 7.43 -3.64
N SER A 403 -8.72 8.37 -4.58
CA SER A 403 -9.90 9.20 -4.91
C SER A 403 -10.84 8.56 -5.94
N SER A 404 -10.36 7.57 -6.69
CA SER A 404 -11.15 6.79 -7.64
C SER A 404 -11.00 5.30 -7.39
N THR A 405 -9.82 4.73 -7.63
CA THR A 405 -9.64 3.28 -7.60
C THR A 405 -8.42 2.91 -6.76
N LEU A 406 -8.60 1.99 -5.81
CA LEU A 406 -7.52 1.36 -5.07
C LEU A 406 -7.47 -0.12 -5.45
N SER A 407 -6.32 -0.57 -5.95
CA SER A 407 -6.06 -1.97 -6.30
C SER A 407 -4.85 -2.49 -5.55
N ALA A 408 -5.05 -3.51 -4.71
CA ALA A 408 -4.00 -4.22 -3.99
C ALA A 408 -3.93 -5.67 -4.47
N ILE A 409 -2.84 -6.01 -5.17
CA ILE A 409 -2.54 -7.36 -5.63
C ILE A 409 -1.36 -7.87 -4.80
N VAL A 410 -1.63 -8.79 -3.87
CA VAL A 410 -0.65 -9.27 -2.90
C VAL A 410 -0.52 -10.77 -2.99
N SER A 411 0.63 -11.31 -3.36
CA SER A 411 0.72 -12.75 -3.65
C SER A 411 0.69 -13.64 -2.40
N GLU A 412 1.01 -13.09 -1.22
CA GLU A 412 0.96 -13.80 0.07
C GLU A 412 0.06 -13.05 1.06
N THR A 413 0.62 -12.17 1.91
CA THR A 413 -0.10 -11.63 3.07
C THR A 413 -0.29 -10.12 2.95
N LEU A 414 -1.53 -9.66 3.11
CA LEU A 414 -1.88 -8.27 3.41
C LEU A 414 -2.27 -8.19 4.89
N ASP A 415 -1.36 -7.66 5.71
CA ASP A 415 -1.60 -7.33 7.11
C ASP A 415 -2.04 -5.86 7.18
N ASN A 416 -3.31 -5.64 7.49
CA ASN A 416 -3.92 -4.33 7.67
C ASN A 416 -4.39 -4.12 9.12
N ARG A 417 -3.76 -4.77 10.09
CA ARG A 417 -4.13 -4.61 11.49
C ARG A 417 -3.93 -3.17 11.95
N ALA A 418 -4.99 -2.58 12.52
CA ALA A 418 -5.06 -1.15 12.88
C ALA A 418 -4.84 -0.15 11.72
N GLY A 419 -4.62 -0.63 10.49
CA GLY A 419 -4.45 0.17 9.29
C GLY A 419 -5.76 0.52 8.63
N LYS A 420 -5.71 1.52 7.73
CA LYS A 420 -6.84 1.94 6.91
C LYS A 420 -6.53 1.78 5.43
N ILE A 421 -7.47 1.17 4.70
CA ILE A 421 -7.47 1.10 3.24
C ILE A 421 -8.79 1.69 2.77
N VAL A 422 -8.73 2.82 2.06
CA VAL A 422 -9.91 3.63 1.73
C VAL A 422 -9.92 4.00 0.26
N SER A 423 -11.07 3.84 -0.41
CA SER A 423 -11.28 4.32 -1.77
C SER A 423 -12.55 5.16 -1.89
N GLN A 424 -12.48 6.33 -2.51
CA GLN A 424 -13.69 7.10 -2.84
C GLN A 424 -14.43 6.60 -4.09
N GLY A 425 -13.92 5.55 -4.74
CA GLY A 425 -14.65 4.79 -5.75
C GLY A 425 -14.49 3.30 -5.47
N THR A 426 -13.91 2.53 -6.40
CA THR A 426 -13.77 1.08 -6.24
C THR A 426 -12.56 0.70 -5.39
N LEU A 427 -12.71 -0.32 -4.54
CA LEU A 427 -11.61 -0.96 -3.82
C LEU A 427 -11.53 -2.44 -4.20
N THR A 428 -10.37 -2.88 -4.69
CA THR A 428 -10.09 -4.29 -4.99
C THR A 428 -8.88 -4.77 -4.20
N ALA A 429 -9.06 -5.87 -3.46
CA ALA A 429 -7.97 -6.58 -2.79
C ALA A 429 -7.96 -8.04 -3.25
N SER A 430 -6.86 -8.47 -3.87
CA SER A 430 -6.64 -9.86 -4.31
C SER A 430 -5.40 -10.39 -3.61
N VAL A 431 -5.60 -11.28 -2.63
CA VAL A 431 -4.55 -11.75 -1.72
C VAL A 431 -4.64 -13.26 -1.45
N ALA A 432 -3.58 -13.87 -0.89
CA ALA A 432 -3.72 -15.22 -0.33
C ALA A 432 -4.32 -15.15 1.07
N ARG A 433 -3.73 -14.33 1.95
CA ARG A 433 -4.21 -14.08 3.31
C ARG A 433 -4.40 -12.59 3.56
N LEU A 434 -5.59 -12.23 4.03
CA LEU A 434 -5.91 -10.89 4.53
C LEU A 434 -6.08 -10.96 6.04
N ASP A 435 -5.27 -10.22 6.78
CA ASP A 435 -5.51 -9.91 8.19
C ASP A 435 -5.97 -8.46 8.30
N ASN A 436 -7.27 -8.26 8.49
CA ASN A 436 -7.89 -6.97 8.77
C ASN A 436 -8.39 -6.90 10.23
N SER A 437 -7.79 -7.68 11.14
CA SER A 437 -8.23 -7.65 12.53
C SER A 437 -7.97 -6.27 13.15
N ASN A 438 -8.99 -5.68 13.77
CA ASN A 438 -9.00 -4.27 14.23
C ASN A 438 -8.68 -3.23 13.13
N GLY A 439 -8.69 -3.62 11.86
CA GLY A 439 -8.42 -2.76 10.72
C GLY A 439 -9.69 -2.32 9.99
N GLN A 440 -9.51 -1.48 8.97
CA GLN A 440 -10.59 -1.00 8.13
C GLN A 440 -10.25 -1.09 6.64
N LEU A 441 -11.12 -1.75 5.87
CA LEU A 441 -11.22 -1.62 4.41
C LEU A 441 -12.56 -0.96 4.09
N SER A 442 -12.55 0.18 3.40
CA SER A 442 -13.79 0.88 3.03
C SER A 442 -13.79 1.50 1.65
N SER A 443 -14.97 1.58 1.04
CA SER A 443 -15.13 2.24 -0.26
C SER A 443 -16.49 2.90 -0.47
N ALA A 444 -16.52 4.03 -1.19
CA ALA A 444 -17.79 4.65 -1.60
C ALA A 444 -18.41 3.96 -2.85
N GLY A 445 -17.58 3.35 -3.70
CA GLY A 445 -18.01 2.47 -4.79
C GLY A 445 -17.87 1.00 -4.42
N GLU A 446 -17.92 0.11 -5.41
CA GLU A 446 -17.83 -1.34 -5.20
C GLU A 446 -16.57 -1.77 -4.42
N GLN A 447 -16.75 -2.72 -3.52
CA GLN A 447 -15.67 -3.35 -2.76
C GLN A 447 -15.56 -4.83 -3.13
N LEU A 448 -14.43 -5.23 -3.72
CA LEU A 448 -14.13 -6.62 -4.08
C LEU A 448 -12.94 -7.13 -3.26
N VAL A 449 -13.18 -8.14 -2.43
CA VAL A 449 -12.14 -8.76 -1.61
C VAL A 449 -12.06 -10.26 -1.92
N THR A 450 -10.93 -10.67 -2.50
CA THR A 450 -10.63 -12.06 -2.80
C THR A 450 -9.41 -12.48 -1.98
N ALA A 451 -9.61 -13.41 -1.04
CA ALA A 451 -8.55 -13.98 -0.20
C ALA A 451 -8.51 -15.51 -0.41
N SER A 452 -7.60 -16.02 -1.25
CA SER A 452 -7.65 -17.41 -1.69
C SER A 452 -7.51 -18.45 -0.56
N GLU A 453 -6.89 -18.07 0.56
CA GLU A 453 -6.76 -18.91 1.76
C GLU A 453 -7.67 -18.42 2.89
N SER A 454 -7.40 -17.23 3.44
CA SER A 454 -8.11 -16.75 4.63
C SER A 454 -8.29 -15.24 4.67
N LEU A 455 -9.45 -14.83 5.16
CA LEU A 455 -9.76 -13.47 5.54
C LEU A 455 -10.08 -13.43 7.04
N ASP A 456 -9.24 -12.76 7.82
CA ASP A 456 -9.53 -12.42 9.21
C ASP A 456 -10.03 -10.97 9.29
N ASN A 457 -11.27 -10.77 9.69
CA ASN A 457 -11.89 -9.48 9.96
C ASN A 457 -12.31 -9.37 11.43
N SER A 458 -11.63 -10.07 12.33
CA SER A 458 -11.99 -10.06 13.75
C SER A 458 -11.84 -8.67 14.36
N ALA A 459 -12.91 -8.16 14.99
CA ALA A 459 -13.02 -6.77 15.42
C ALA A 459 -12.72 -5.72 14.32
N GLY A 460 -12.69 -6.13 13.05
CA GLY A 460 -12.37 -5.30 11.89
C GLY A 460 -13.63 -4.86 11.12
N GLN A 461 -13.41 -4.06 10.10
CA GLN A 461 -14.46 -3.50 9.26
C GLN A 461 -14.18 -3.67 7.77
N LEU A 462 -15.12 -4.29 7.05
CA LEU A 462 -15.28 -4.22 5.60
C LEU A 462 -16.61 -3.51 5.33
N VAL A 463 -16.56 -2.24 4.92
CA VAL A 463 -17.75 -1.38 4.81
C VAL A 463 -17.75 -0.60 3.51
N THR A 464 -18.88 -0.61 2.79
CA THR A 464 -19.01 0.12 1.52
C THR A 464 -20.38 0.75 1.31
N ASP A 465 -20.40 1.92 0.65
CA ASP A 465 -21.63 2.55 0.13
C ASP A 465 -22.09 1.91 -1.19
N GLY A 466 -21.24 1.07 -1.80
CA GLY A 466 -21.52 0.27 -2.98
C GLY A 466 -21.94 -1.16 -2.65
N ALA A 467 -21.69 -2.05 -3.60
CA ALA A 467 -21.82 -3.50 -3.39
C ALA A 467 -20.54 -4.07 -2.78
N LEU A 468 -20.68 -5.06 -1.90
CA LEU A 468 -19.56 -5.81 -1.32
C LEU A 468 -19.56 -7.25 -1.83
N THR A 469 -18.46 -7.67 -2.43
CA THR A 469 -18.23 -9.07 -2.79
C THR A 469 -17.00 -9.59 -2.03
N VAL A 470 -17.18 -10.67 -1.27
CA VAL A 470 -16.12 -11.34 -0.54
C VAL A 470 -16.00 -12.78 -1.02
N SER A 471 -14.80 -13.20 -1.41
CA SER A 471 -14.48 -14.58 -1.79
C SER A 471 -13.30 -15.09 -0.97
N SER A 472 -13.47 -16.18 -0.24
CA SER A 472 -12.39 -16.78 0.56
C SER A 472 -12.52 -18.29 0.76
N ALA A 473 -11.46 -18.99 1.17
CA ALA A 473 -11.67 -20.35 1.68
C ALA A 473 -12.16 -20.32 3.13
N ARG A 474 -11.62 -19.42 3.96
CA ARG A 474 -12.07 -19.19 5.34
C ARG A 474 -12.26 -17.70 5.61
N LEU A 475 -13.41 -17.35 6.18
CA LEU A 475 -13.74 -16.00 6.60
C LEU A 475 -14.05 -16.02 8.11
N ASN A 476 -13.19 -15.36 8.88
CA ASN A 476 -13.40 -15.10 10.31
C ASN A 476 -13.90 -13.65 10.46
N ASN A 477 -15.15 -13.47 10.88
CA ASN A 477 -15.73 -12.17 11.18
C ASN A 477 -16.01 -11.98 12.67
N ASN A 478 -15.35 -12.70 13.58
CA ASN A 478 -15.65 -12.66 15.02
C ASN A 478 -15.50 -11.24 15.62
N GLY A 479 -16.57 -10.68 16.17
CA GLY A 479 -16.66 -9.29 16.61
C GLY A 479 -16.54 -8.23 15.50
N GLY A 480 -16.42 -8.63 14.23
CA GLY A 480 -16.23 -7.77 13.08
C GLY A 480 -17.53 -7.35 12.39
N THR A 481 -17.40 -6.43 11.43
CA THR A 481 -18.50 -5.93 10.60
C THR A 481 -18.22 -6.10 9.12
N LEU A 482 -19.15 -6.74 8.41
CA LEU A 482 -19.28 -6.67 6.95
C LEU A 482 -20.58 -5.92 6.64
N SER A 483 -20.49 -4.80 5.92
CA SER A 483 -21.65 -3.97 5.61
C SER A 483 -21.57 -3.41 4.20
N ALA A 484 -22.68 -3.52 3.46
CA ALA A 484 -22.83 -2.88 2.17
C ALA A 484 -24.16 -2.12 2.13
N ALA A 485 -24.14 -0.88 1.65
CA ALA A 485 -25.37 -0.14 1.39
C ALA A 485 -26.15 -0.72 0.19
N GLN A 486 -25.47 -1.44 -0.71
CA GLN A 486 -26.09 -2.22 -1.80
C GLN A 486 -25.99 -3.73 -1.52
N ALA A 487 -25.95 -4.53 -2.59
CA ALA A 487 -25.90 -5.99 -2.48
C ALA A 487 -24.62 -6.46 -1.80
N LEU A 488 -24.74 -7.51 -0.99
CA LEU A 488 -23.61 -8.16 -0.33
C LEU A 488 -23.58 -9.63 -0.74
N ASN A 489 -22.46 -10.06 -1.32
CA ASN A 489 -22.24 -11.43 -1.75
C ASN A 489 -21.03 -12.02 -1.01
N ILE A 490 -21.21 -13.13 -0.30
CA ILE A 490 -20.12 -13.88 0.33
C ILE A 490 -20.05 -15.27 -0.27
N ASN A 491 -18.88 -15.62 -0.79
CA ASN A 491 -18.55 -16.97 -1.24
C ASN A 491 -17.42 -17.49 -0.36
N SER A 492 -17.70 -18.38 0.60
CA SER A 492 -16.68 -18.90 1.49
C SER A 492 -16.90 -20.36 1.89
N ALA A 493 -15.88 -21.22 1.88
CA ALA A 493 -16.09 -22.60 2.35
C ALA A 493 -16.45 -22.63 3.85
N GLN A 494 -15.81 -21.78 4.65
CA GLN A 494 -16.14 -21.60 6.07
C GLN A 494 -16.35 -20.13 6.38
N LEU A 495 -17.48 -19.80 7.03
CA LEU A 495 -17.80 -18.47 7.52
C LEU A 495 -18.12 -18.54 9.01
N ASP A 496 -17.31 -17.84 9.81
CA ASP A 496 -17.57 -17.61 11.23
C ASP A 496 -18.03 -16.15 11.45
N ASN A 497 -19.29 -15.99 11.83
CA ASN A 497 -19.93 -14.73 12.20
C ASN A 497 -20.39 -14.78 13.67
N SER A 498 -19.54 -15.26 14.57
CA SER A 498 -19.87 -15.45 16.00
C SER A 498 -19.53 -14.23 16.87
N ALA A 499 -20.00 -14.22 18.12
CA ALA A 499 -19.95 -13.07 19.05
C ALA A 499 -20.80 -11.89 18.56
N THR A 500 -20.44 -10.63 18.88
CA THR A 500 -21.22 -9.44 18.49
C THR A 500 -21.05 -9.04 17.01
N SER A 501 -20.76 -10.01 16.14
CA SER A 501 -20.51 -9.80 14.71
C SER A 501 -21.74 -9.40 13.93
N ARG A 502 -21.50 -8.69 12.82
CA ARG A 502 -22.56 -8.17 11.96
C ARG A 502 -22.24 -8.41 10.49
N ILE A 503 -23.18 -9.01 9.78
CA ILE A 503 -23.26 -9.02 8.31
C ILE A 503 -24.55 -8.33 7.91
N THR A 504 -24.45 -7.23 7.15
CA THR A 504 -25.61 -6.40 6.81
C THR A 504 -25.59 -5.97 5.34
N SER A 505 -26.72 -6.05 4.67
CA SER A 505 -26.90 -5.55 3.29
C SER A 505 -28.12 -4.64 3.20
N GLY A 506 -27.95 -3.47 2.57
CA GLY A 506 -29.02 -2.55 2.21
C GLY A 506 -29.83 -3.00 0.97
N ALA A 507 -29.40 -4.07 0.30
CA ALA A 507 -30.14 -4.72 -0.78
C ALA A 507 -30.20 -6.24 -0.55
N ALA A 508 -30.00 -7.04 -1.61
CA ALA A 508 -29.99 -8.49 -1.53
C ALA A 508 -28.71 -9.00 -0.84
N LEU A 509 -28.88 -9.93 0.09
CA LEU A 509 -27.80 -10.65 0.75
C LEU A 509 -27.71 -12.08 0.23
N THR A 510 -26.58 -12.43 -0.38
CA THR A 510 -26.30 -13.79 -0.84
C THR A 510 -25.11 -14.38 -0.08
N LEU A 511 -25.33 -15.55 0.53
CA LEU A 511 -24.33 -16.31 1.26
C LEU A 511 -24.20 -17.69 0.61
N ASN A 512 -23.06 -17.95 -0.02
CA ASN A 512 -22.71 -19.26 -0.57
C ASN A 512 -21.58 -19.84 0.27
N THR A 513 -21.92 -20.74 1.20
CA THR A 513 -20.94 -21.27 2.14
C THR A 513 -21.13 -22.74 2.44
N THR A 514 -20.07 -23.53 2.55
CA THR A 514 -20.21 -24.93 2.99
C THR A 514 -20.66 -24.99 4.45
N VAL A 515 -19.97 -24.26 5.33
CA VAL A 515 -20.31 -24.17 6.75
C VAL A 515 -20.42 -22.71 7.17
N LEU A 516 -21.56 -22.36 7.76
CA LEU A 516 -21.82 -21.05 8.34
C LEU A 516 -22.11 -21.19 9.85
N ASN A 517 -21.29 -20.53 10.66
CA ASN A 517 -21.54 -20.34 12.09
C ASN A 517 -21.96 -18.88 12.32
N ASN A 518 -23.16 -18.67 12.86
CA ASN A 518 -23.67 -17.37 13.29
C ASN A 518 -23.99 -17.42 14.80
N LEU A 519 -22.98 -17.74 15.62
CA LEU A 519 -23.19 -18.00 17.05
C LEU A 519 -23.26 -16.69 17.83
N GLY A 520 -24.46 -16.25 18.19
CA GLY A 520 -24.68 -14.93 18.82
C GLY A 520 -24.57 -13.73 17.87
N GLY A 521 -24.24 -13.96 16.60
CA GLY A 521 -24.07 -12.92 15.59
C GLY A 521 -25.38 -12.48 14.93
N LEU A 522 -25.27 -11.39 14.17
CA LEU A 522 -26.35 -10.86 13.33
C LEU A 522 -26.04 -11.04 11.85
N ILE A 523 -27.02 -11.54 11.11
CA ILE A 523 -27.08 -11.52 9.66
C ILE A 523 -28.39 -10.86 9.24
N SER A 524 -28.34 -9.81 8.42
CA SER A 524 -29.53 -9.07 7.98
C SER A 524 -29.45 -8.62 6.52
N GLY A 525 -30.51 -8.92 5.75
CA GLY A 525 -30.70 -8.43 4.39
C GLY A 525 -31.96 -7.58 4.26
N TRP A 526 -31.87 -6.46 3.52
CA TRP A 526 -32.99 -5.54 3.32
C TRP A 526 -33.92 -5.95 2.16
N GLN A 527 -33.35 -6.49 1.07
CA GLN A 527 -34.11 -6.93 -0.11
C GLN A 527 -33.98 -8.43 -0.35
N GLY A 528 -33.89 -9.19 0.74
CA GLY A 528 -33.91 -10.65 0.69
C GLY A 528 -32.64 -11.26 1.24
N VAL A 529 -32.75 -12.51 1.67
CA VAL A 529 -31.62 -13.32 2.08
C VAL A 529 -31.68 -14.65 1.35
N THR A 530 -30.60 -15.00 0.66
CA THR A 530 -30.37 -16.34 0.13
C THR A 530 -29.13 -16.94 0.77
N LEU A 531 -29.30 -18.08 1.45
CA LEU A 531 -28.21 -18.88 1.99
C LEU A 531 -28.20 -20.24 1.30
N THR A 532 -27.10 -20.57 0.64
CA THR A 532 -26.85 -21.90 0.06
C THR A 532 -25.64 -22.52 0.73
N GLY A 533 -25.76 -23.78 1.18
CA GLY A 533 -24.67 -24.44 1.89
C GLY A 533 -24.89 -25.89 2.28
N ASP A 534 -24.03 -26.38 3.17
CA ASP A 534 -24.19 -27.70 3.79
C ASP A 534 -24.72 -27.56 5.22
N ARG A 535 -23.97 -26.91 6.11
CA ARG A 535 -24.38 -26.70 7.51
C ARG A 535 -24.56 -25.23 7.84
N PHE A 536 -25.65 -24.93 8.56
CA PHE A 536 -25.87 -23.62 9.17
C PHE A 536 -26.11 -23.78 10.68
N ASP A 537 -25.32 -23.08 11.48
CA ASP A 537 -25.50 -22.99 12.93
C ASP A 537 -25.83 -21.55 13.32
N ASN A 538 -27.10 -21.30 13.65
CA ASN A 538 -27.62 -20.02 14.12
C ASN A 538 -27.87 -20.04 15.64
N SER A 539 -27.12 -20.86 16.40
CA SER A 539 -27.36 -20.98 17.84
C SER A 539 -27.13 -19.64 18.55
N ALA A 540 -28.12 -19.18 19.32
CA ALA A 540 -28.17 -17.84 19.92
C ALA A 540 -28.02 -16.65 18.92
N GLY A 541 -27.96 -16.93 17.62
CA GLY A 541 -27.80 -15.95 16.56
C GLY A 541 -29.12 -15.38 16.07
N THR A 542 -29.02 -14.34 15.26
CA THR A 542 -30.16 -13.69 14.62
C THR A 542 -29.95 -13.63 13.10
N LEU A 543 -30.92 -14.13 12.35
CA LEU A 543 -31.02 -14.02 10.91
C LEU A 543 -32.32 -13.31 10.53
N VAL A 544 -32.23 -12.18 9.81
CA VAL A 544 -33.41 -11.38 9.41
C VAL A 544 -33.40 -11.10 7.91
N SER A 545 -34.54 -11.29 7.26
CA SER A 545 -34.84 -10.77 5.93
C SER A 545 -36.03 -9.82 5.97
N ASN A 546 -35.88 -8.61 5.42
CA ASN A 546 -37.00 -7.65 5.26
C ASN A 546 -37.85 -7.92 4.00
N THR A 547 -37.51 -8.95 3.23
CA THR A 547 -38.37 -9.51 2.19
C THR A 547 -38.28 -11.03 2.28
N ASP A 548 -38.35 -11.75 1.16
CA ASP A 548 -38.30 -13.21 1.15
C ASP A 548 -36.97 -13.75 1.66
N MET A 549 -37.02 -14.94 2.24
CA MET A 549 -35.85 -15.67 2.71
C MET A 549 -35.82 -17.07 2.10
N THR A 550 -34.67 -17.45 1.55
CA THR A 550 -34.42 -18.82 1.08
C THR A 550 -33.20 -19.40 1.75
N LEU A 551 -33.37 -20.51 2.47
CA LEU A 551 -32.26 -21.31 3.03
C LEU A 551 -32.25 -22.68 2.33
N ALA A 552 -31.22 -22.95 1.54
CA ALA A 552 -31.00 -24.22 0.85
C ALA A 552 -29.76 -24.90 1.42
N LEU A 553 -29.95 -25.89 2.29
CA LEU A 553 -28.88 -26.53 3.06
C LEU A 553 -28.91 -28.04 2.88
N ASN A 554 -27.80 -28.63 2.45
CA ASN A 554 -27.72 -30.08 2.23
C ASN A 554 -27.64 -30.89 3.53
N GLY A 555 -27.10 -30.29 4.58
CA GLY A 555 -26.86 -30.88 5.88
C GLY A 555 -27.73 -30.27 6.98
N ALA A 556 -27.17 -30.18 8.19
CA ALA A 556 -27.92 -29.76 9.38
C ALA A 556 -28.12 -28.25 9.45
N PHE A 557 -29.33 -27.84 9.83
CA PHE A 557 -29.65 -26.48 10.26
C PHE A 557 -29.96 -26.47 11.76
N THR A 558 -29.07 -25.87 12.55
CA THR A 558 -29.24 -25.68 14.00
C THR A 558 -29.68 -24.24 14.28
N ASN A 559 -30.80 -24.06 14.96
CA ASN A 559 -31.33 -22.75 15.37
C ASN A 559 -31.63 -22.75 16.89
N THR A 560 -30.75 -23.34 17.71
CA THR A 560 -31.04 -23.48 19.14
C THR A 560 -30.87 -22.15 19.87
N ASN A 561 -31.90 -21.69 20.59
CA ASN A 561 -31.97 -20.33 21.15
C ASN A 561 -31.79 -19.22 20.10
N GLY A 562 -31.87 -19.56 18.80
CA GLY A 562 -31.66 -18.65 17.70
C GLY A 562 -32.97 -18.06 17.20
N THR A 563 -32.86 -16.97 16.45
CA THR A 563 -33.99 -16.28 15.82
C THR A 563 -33.78 -16.21 14.32
N VAL A 564 -34.76 -16.70 13.56
CA VAL A 564 -34.84 -16.53 12.10
C VAL A 564 -36.17 -15.90 11.74
N VAL A 565 -36.11 -14.74 11.08
CA VAL A 565 -37.30 -13.96 10.72
C VAL A 565 -37.24 -13.57 9.25
N SER A 566 -38.28 -13.92 8.51
CA SER A 566 -38.62 -13.30 7.23
C SER A 566 -39.87 -12.45 7.44
N THR A 567 -39.85 -11.20 7.02
CA THR A 567 -41.06 -10.35 7.05
C THR A 567 -42.01 -10.61 5.87
N SER A 568 -41.55 -11.34 4.85
CA SER A 568 -42.36 -11.85 3.74
C SER A 568 -42.36 -13.39 3.76
N GLY A 569 -42.21 -14.07 2.61
CA GLY A 569 -42.20 -15.52 2.52
C GLY A 569 -40.88 -16.13 3.00
N MET A 570 -40.94 -17.39 3.43
CA MET A 570 -39.76 -18.16 3.83
C MET A 570 -39.79 -19.54 3.18
N THR A 571 -38.74 -19.86 2.44
CA THR A 571 -38.50 -21.19 1.89
C THR A 571 -37.30 -21.82 2.57
N LEU A 572 -37.52 -22.98 3.18
CA LEU A 572 -36.51 -23.83 3.79
C LEU A 572 -36.40 -25.11 2.96
N ASP A 573 -35.26 -25.33 2.32
CA ASP A 573 -34.96 -26.56 1.59
C ASP A 573 -33.86 -27.32 2.31
N LEU A 574 -34.26 -28.26 3.18
CA LEU A 574 -33.42 -28.85 4.23
C LEU A 574 -33.49 -30.38 4.24
N PRO A 575 -32.91 -31.10 3.26
CA PRO A 575 -32.80 -32.57 3.29
C PRO A 575 -32.19 -33.14 4.58
N GLY A 576 -31.33 -32.38 5.28
CA GLY A 576 -30.79 -32.74 6.59
C GLY A 576 -31.73 -32.44 7.77
N ALA A 577 -31.19 -32.50 8.99
CA ALA A 577 -31.96 -32.24 10.21
C ALA A 577 -32.13 -30.73 10.46
N LEU A 578 -33.34 -30.32 10.81
CA LEU A 578 -33.65 -29.01 11.36
C LEU A 578 -33.82 -29.13 12.88
N ASN A 579 -32.93 -28.50 13.65
CA ASN A 579 -33.06 -28.40 15.10
C ASN A 579 -33.42 -26.96 15.51
N ASN A 580 -34.69 -26.71 15.76
CA ASN A 580 -35.23 -25.45 16.26
C ASN A 580 -35.53 -25.49 17.77
N SER A 581 -34.81 -26.30 18.56
CA SER A 581 -35.10 -26.42 20.00
C SER A 581 -34.81 -25.12 20.73
N ASN A 582 -35.77 -24.60 21.50
CA ASN A 582 -35.73 -23.25 22.11
C ASN A 582 -35.55 -22.10 21.08
N GLY A 583 -35.67 -22.39 19.79
CA GLY A 583 -35.48 -21.44 18.71
C GLY A 583 -36.78 -20.85 18.22
N THR A 584 -36.67 -19.77 17.46
CA THR A 584 -37.80 -19.10 16.81
C THR A 584 -37.56 -18.99 15.31
N ILE A 585 -38.52 -19.47 14.52
CA ILE A 585 -38.59 -19.29 13.07
C ILE A 585 -39.95 -18.66 12.73
N VAL A 586 -39.93 -17.48 12.12
CA VAL A 586 -41.13 -16.70 11.81
C VAL A 586 -41.13 -16.27 10.35
N SER A 587 -42.20 -16.57 9.63
CA SER A 587 -42.49 -16.06 8.30
C SER A 587 -43.67 -15.07 8.35
N GLY A 588 -43.49 -13.88 7.78
CA GLY A 588 -44.52 -12.85 7.66
C GLY A 588 -45.53 -13.11 6.53
N ALA A 589 -45.26 -14.08 5.66
CA ALA A 589 -46.19 -14.65 4.70
C ALA A 589 -46.15 -16.19 4.81
N ASP A 590 -46.14 -16.89 3.68
CA ASP A 590 -46.08 -18.35 3.65
C ASP A 590 -44.74 -18.88 4.18
N LEU A 591 -44.79 -20.01 4.90
CA LEU A 591 -43.62 -20.78 5.30
C LEU A 591 -43.66 -22.13 4.59
N LEU A 592 -42.65 -22.41 3.77
CA LEU A 592 -42.50 -23.67 3.06
C LEU A 592 -41.22 -24.38 3.51
N LEU A 593 -41.36 -25.53 4.19
CA LEU A 593 -40.28 -26.50 4.36
C LEU A 593 -40.41 -27.58 3.29
N ARG A 594 -39.53 -27.56 2.27
CA ARG A 594 -39.68 -28.33 1.02
C ARG A 594 -39.31 -29.82 1.15
N ARG A 595 -38.23 -30.13 1.85
CA ARG A 595 -37.63 -31.47 1.91
C ARG A 595 -37.04 -31.75 3.29
N GLY A 596 -37.75 -31.46 4.38
CA GLY A 596 -37.24 -31.65 5.73
C GLY A 596 -36.80 -33.09 6.00
N GLY A 597 -35.61 -33.27 6.58
CA GLY A 597 -35.22 -34.54 7.21
C GLY A 597 -35.96 -34.73 8.54
N THR A 598 -35.22 -34.82 9.63
CA THR A 598 -35.79 -34.76 10.99
C THR A 598 -36.01 -33.30 11.38
N VAL A 599 -37.22 -32.94 11.79
CA VAL A 599 -37.54 -31.61 12.33
C VAL A 599 -37.76 -31.73 13.83
N THR A 600 -36.92 -31.07 14.63
CA THR A 600 -37.08 -30.97 16.10
C THR A 600 -37.43 -29.53 16.47
N ASN A 601 -38.57 -29.33 17.11
CA ASN A 601 -39.11 -28.05 17.54
C ASN A 601 -39.46 -28.04 19.04
N ASN A 602 -38.67 -28.75 19.84
CA ASN A 602 -38.94 -28.90 21.28
C ASN A 602 -38.72 -27.57 21.99
N ASN A 603 -39.75 -27.10 22.72
CA ASN A 603 -39.81 -25.74 23.28
C ASN A 603 -39.52 -24.63 22.25
N GLY A 604 -39.66 -24.95 20.96
CA GLY A 604 -39.37 -24.05 19.85
C GLY A 604 -40.66 -23.52 19.22
N ARG A 605 -40.51 -22.52 18.36
CA ARG A 605 -41.62 -21.90 17.64
C ARG A 605 -41.33 -21.85 16.15
N LEU A 606 -42.18 -22.47 15.33
CA LEU A 606 -42.28 -22.20 13.90
C LEU A 606 -43.62 -21.54 13.65
N THR A 607 -43.62 -20.36 13.03
CA THR A 607 -44.87 -19.67 12.69
C THR A 607 -44.88 -19.04 11.31
N SER A 608 -46.07 -18.95 10.75
CA SER A 608 -46.35 -18.32 9.47
C SER A 608 -47.61 -17.46 9.59
N GLN A 609 -47.58 -16.23 9.07
CA GLN A 609 -48.79 -15.42 8.94
C GLN A 609 -49.62 -15.80 7.69
N GLY A 610 -49.09 -16.66 6.82
CA GLY A 610 -49.78 -17.27 5.69
C GLY A 610 -49.98 -18.78 5.88
N LEU A 611 -49.86 -19.51 4.78
CA LEU A 611 -49.86 -20.97 4.78
C LEU A 611 -48.52 -21.50 5.29
N MET A 612 -48.57 -22.36 6.30
CA MET A 612 -47.45 -23.21 6.69
C MET A 612 -47.56 -24.56 5.97
N THR A 613 -46.59 -24.86 5.11
CA THR A 613 -46.43 -26.17 4.47
C THR A 613 -45.15 -26.84 4.94
N LEU A 614 -45.27 -27.99 5.60
CA LEU A 614 -44.11 -28.76 6.08
C LEU A 614 -44.08 -30.14 5.44
N PHE A 615 -43.05 -30.39 4.63
CA PHE A 615 -42.66 -31.73 4.20
C PHE A 615 -41.47 -32.19 5.05
N ALA A 616 -41.62 -33.29 5.78
CA ALA A 616 -40.57 -33.81 6.66
C ALA A 616 -40.48 -35.35 6.64
N ASN A 617 -39.36 -35.93 7.09
CA ASN A 617 -39.32 -37.36 7.41
C ASN A 617 -39.97 -37.63 8.75
N THR A 618 -39.52 -36.93 9.79
CA THR A 618 -40.11 -36.98 11.13
C THR A 618 -40.24 -35.58 11.67
N LEU A 619 -41.23 -35.39 12.54
CA LEU A 619 -41.49 -34.11 13.18
C LEU A 619 -41.68 -34.34 14.68
N ASP A 620 -40.82 -33.75 15.49
CA ASP A 620 -40.96 -33.65 16.92
C ASP A 620 -41.29 -32.21 17.30
N ASN A 621 -42.56 -31.96 17.64
CA ASN A 621 -43.09 -30.72 18.16
C ASN A 621 -43.52 -30.89 19.64
N SER A 622 -42.95 -31.87 20.34
CA SER A 622 -43.31 -32.14 21.73
C SER A 622 -42.68 -31.11 22.68
N ASN A 623 -43.00 -31.23 23.97
CA ASN A 623 -42.36 -30.47 25.05
C ASN A 623 -42.50 -28.94 24.85
N ASN A 624 -43.73 -28.45 24.80
CA ASN A 624 -44.09 -27.03 24.57
C ASN A 624 -43.70 -26.49 23.18
N GLY A 625 -43.44 -27.36 22.19
CA GLY A 625 -43.25 -26.95 20.81
C GLY A 625 -44.51 -26.30 20.22
N THR A 626 -44.33 -25.27 19.39
CA THR A 626 -45.44 -24.59 18.69
C THR A 626 -45.21 -24.55 17.19
N LEU A 627 -46.17 -25.07 16.42
CA LEU A 627 -46.36 -24.85 14.99
C LEU A 627 -47.67 -24.09 14.79
N ALA A 628 -47.62 -22.86 14.28
CA ALA A 628 -48.85 -22.10 14.01
C ALA A 628 -48.83 -21.35 12.68
N GLY A 629 -49.87 -21.56 11.87
CA GLY A 629 -50.09 -20.90 10.57
C GLY A 629 -51.46 -20.23 10.49
N SER A 630 -51.70 -19.42 9.47
CA SER A 630 -53.08 -19.04 9.10
C SER A 630 -53.82 -20.25 8.54
N ALA A 631 -53.12 -21.06 7.75
CA ALA A 631 -53.47 -22.44 7.42
C ALA A 631 -52.24 -23.34 7.65
N VAL A 632 -52.45 -24.63 7.93
CA VAL A 632 -51.35 -25.57 8.18
C VAL A 632 -51.54 -26.84 7.35
N SER A 633 -50.49 -27.25 6.64
CA SER A 633 -50.41 -28.50 5.88
C SER A 633 -49.11 -29.21 6.22
N ILE A 634 -49.20 -30.34 6.91
CA ILE A 634 -48.06 -31.17 7.31
C ILE A 634 -48.12 -32.49 6.57
N THR A 635 -47.02 -32.86 5.93
CA THR A 635 -46.79 -34.18 5.37
C THR A 635 -45.49 -34.74 5.93
N ALA A 636 -45.59 -35.75 6.78
CA ALA A 636 -44.46 -36.47 7.36
C ALA A 636 -44.46 -37.92 6.87
N SER A 637 -43.33 -38.42 6.33
CA SER A 637 -43.26 -39.83 5.91
C SER A 637 -43.25 -40.80 7.10
N GLY A 638 -42.77 -40.34 8.26
CA GLY A 638 -42.72 -41.06 9.53
C GLY A 638 -43.58 -40.41 10.62
N ASN A 639 -43.10 -40.48 11.87
CA ASN A 639 -43.87 -40.07 13.04
C ASN A 639 -43.95 -38.55 13.18
N VAL A 640 -45.13 -38.06 13.54
CA VAL A 640 -45.34 -36.75 14.13
C VAL A 640 -45.54 -36.93 15.64
N LEU A 641 -44.64 -36.36 16.44
CA LEU A 641 -44.72 -36.30 17.90
C LEU A 641 -45.16 -34.88 18.29
N ASN A 642 -46.29 -34.76 18.96
CA ASN A 642 -46.85 -33.49 19.42
C ASN A 642 -47.24 -33.58 20.91
N GLY A 643 -46.62 -34.47 21.67
CA GLY A 643 -46.97 -34.70 23.07
C GLY A 643 -46.43 -33.63 24.03
N ASN A 644 -46.73 -33.75 25.32
CA ASN A 644 -46.21 -32.89 26.39
C ASN A 644 -46.39 -31.38 26.10
N ASN A 645 -47.64 -30.93 25.96
CA ASN A 645 -48.01 -29.54 25.63
C ASN A 645 -47.55 -29.06 24.24
N GLY A 646 -47.26 -29.96 23.30
CA GLY A 646 -47.05 -29.59 21.91
C GLY A 646 -48.32 -28.97 21.30
N LEU A 647 -48.19 -27.91 20.52
CA LEU A 647 -49.28 -27.21 19.84
C LEU A 647 -49.06 -27.19 18.32
N ILE A 648 -50.02 -27.72 17.57
CA ILE A 648 -50.15 -27.52 16.12
C ILE A 648 -51.46 -26.79 15.87
N ASP A 649 -51.39 -25.58 15.35
CA ASP A 649 -52.51 -24.64 15.29
C ASP A 649 -52.68 -24.03 13.89
N SER A 650 -53.88 -24.20 13.32
CA SER A 650 -54.34 -23.41 12.17
C SER A 650 -55.30 -22.33 12.65
N ARG A 651 -54.82 -21.09 12.67
CA ARG A 651 -55.48 -19.96 13.35
C ARG A 651 -56.74 -19.46 12.65
N THR A 652 -56.82 -19.59 11.33
CA THR A 652 -57.93 -19.04 10.53
C THR A 652 -58.44 -20.00 9.46
N GLY A 653 -57.65 -21.01 9.08
CA GLY A 653 -57.90 -21.88 7.94
C GLY A 653 -58.05 -23.33 8.34
N THR A 654 -57.75 -24.22 7.39
CA THR A 654 -57.77 -25.66 7.62
C THR A 654 -56.44 -26.16 8.18
N LEU A 655 -56.48 -27.31 8.86
CA LEU A 655 -55.30 -28.07 9.25
C LEU A 655 -55.36 -29.43 8.58
N GLY A 656 -54.38 -29.72 7.73
CA GLY A 656 -54.13 -31.04 7.17
C GLY A 656 -52.87 -31.65 7.78
N LEU A 657 -52.98 -32.87 8.32
CA LEU A 657 -51.85 -33.65 8.84
C LEU A 657 -51.87 -35.03 8.21
N ASN A 658 -50.90 -35.29 7.34
CA ASN A 658 -50.61 -36.60 6.77
C ASN A 658 -49.30 -37.12 7.37
N ALA A 659 -49.33 -38.23 8.10
CA ALA A 659 -48.16 -38.76 8.81
C ALA A 659 -48.07 -40.29 8.72
N GLY A 660 -46.89 -40.86 8.92
CA GLY A 660 -46.75 -42.32 9.12
C GLY A 660 -47.47 -42.79 10.39
N ALA A 661 -47.33 -42.02 11.48
CA ALA A 661 -48.03 -42.18 12.75
C ALA A 661 -48.15 -40.82 13.46
N LEU A 662 -49.10 -40.69 14.39
CA LEU A 662 -49.28 -39.48 15.20
C LEU A 662 -49.29 -39.84 16.69
N ASN A 663 -48.40 -39.24 17.47
CA ASN A 663 -48.52 -39.20 18.93
C ASN A 663 -48.85 -37.77 19.36
N ASN A 664 -50.07 -37.56 19.87
CA ASN A 664 -50.54 -36.29 20.43
C ASN A 664 -50.84 -36.40 21.94
N ASP A 665 -50.11 -37.26 22.66
CA ASP A 665 -50.38 -37.51 24.08
C ASP A 665 -50.06 -36.27 24.93
N GLY A 666 -51.07 -35.71 25.60
CA GLY A 666 -50.95 -34.43 26.30
C GLY A 666 -50.71 -33.21 25.39
N GLY A 667 -50.91 -33.36 24.08
CA GLY A 667 -50.73 -32.31 23.06
C GLY A 667 -52.03 -31.69 22.56
N ILE A 668 -51.93 -30.69 21.70
CA ILE A 668 -53.06 -30.02 21.04
C ILE A 668 -52.79 -29.94 19.54
N VAL A 669 -53.71 -30.50 18.74
CA VAL A 669 -53.84 -30.23 17.31
C VAL A 669 -55.18 -29.56 17.10
N GLN A 670 -55.18 -28.31 16.65
CA GLN A 670 -56.40 -27.52 16.48
C GLN A 670 -56.46 -26.82 15.13
N SER A 671 -57.66 -26.76 14.58
CA SER A 671 -57.99 -26.05 13.35
C SER A 671 -59.15 -25.10 13.61
N ALA A 672 -59.03 -23.85 13.14
CA ALA A 672 -60.15 -22.92 13.11
C ALA A 672 -61.29 -23.45 12.22
N ASN A 673 -60.96 -24.12 11.11
CA ASN A 673 -61.92 -24.73 10.19
C ASN A 673 -61.78 -26.27 10.20
N THR A 674 -61.79 -26.93 9.04
CA THR A 674 -61.65 -28.38 8.89
C THR A 674 -60.32 -28.88 9.45
N LEU A 675 -60.38 -29.98 10.21
CA LEU A 675 -59.22 -30.77 10.63
C LEU A 675 -59.22 -32.10 9.88
N THR A 676 -58.22 -32.31 9.03
CA THR A 676 -58.01 -33.56 8.29
C THR A 676 -56.78 -34.27 8.85
N LEU A 677 -56.99 -35.46 9.40
CA LEU A 677 -55.95 -36.32 9.94
C LEU A 677 -55.88 -37.59 9.09
N ALA A 678 -54.74 -37.83 8.46
CA ALA A 678 -54.43 -39.07 7.77
C ALA A 678 -53.16 -39.65 8.39
N THR A 679 -53.27 -40.81 9.03
CA THR A 679 -52.11 -41.62 9.37
C THR A 679 -52.03 -42.80 8.41
N GLY A 680 -50.83 -43.23 8.05
CA GLY A 680 -50.64 -44.47 7.30
C GLY A 680 -51.06 -45.70 8.12
N ASN A 681 -50.31 -46.80 7.99
CA ASN A 681 -50.56 -48.00 8.82
C ASN A 681 -50.13 -47.83 10.30
N GLY A 682 -49.57 -46.67 10.68
CA GLY A 682 -49.13 -46.39 12.04
C GLY A 682 -50.26 -45.96 12.98
N ALA A 683 -50.03 -46.09 14.29
CA ALA A 683 -51.01 -45.75 15.32
C ALA A 683 -51.20 -44.23 15.45
N THR A 684 -52.42 -43.83 15.81
CA THR A 684 -52.73 -42.48 16.32
C THR A 684 -52.96 -42.58 17.83
N SER A 685 -52.09 -41.95 18.62
CA SER A 685 -52.27 -41.78 20.07
C SER A 685 -52.66 -40.35 20.40
N ASN A 686 -53.59 -40.19 21.34
CA ASN A 686 -54.11 -38.90 21.80
C ASN A 686 -54.49 -38.95 23.29
N VAL A 687 -53.73 -39.69 24.09
CA VAL A 687 -54.00 -39.88 25.52
C VAL A 687 -53.79 -38.56 26.24
N GLY A 688 -54.85 -38.02 26.85
CA GLY A 688 -54.79 -36.70 27.50
C GLY A 688 -54.56 -35.52 26.54
N GLY A 689 -54.58 -35.75 25.22
CA GLY A 689 -54.42 -34.72 24.19
C GLY A 689 -55.75 -34.26 23.59
N SER A 690 -55.70 -33.21 22.77
CA SER A 690 -56.85 -32.59 22.11
C SER A 690 -56.69 -32.55 20.60
N LEU A 691 -57.75 -32.97 19.88
CA LEU A 691 -57.88 -32.87 18.43
C LEU A 691 -59.15 -32.06 18.12
N ILE A 692 -59.00 -30.79 17.71
CA ILE A 692 -60.08 -29.78 17.68
C ILE A 692 -60.28 -29.25 16.25
N ALA A 693 -61.54 -29.21 15.81
CA ALA A 693 -62.00 -28.41 14.68
C ALA A 693 -63.05 -27.43 15.21
N GLN A 694 -62.80 -26.12 15.14
CA GLN A 694 -63.63 -25.12 15.82
C GLN A 694 -64.93 -24.84 15.07
N SER A 695 -64.87 -24.61 13.76
CA SER A 695 -66.04 -24.28 12.93
C SER A 695 -66.25 -25.19 11.71
N GLY A 696 -65.53 -26.32 11.61
CA GLY A 696 -65.56 -27.22 10.46
C GLY A 696 -65.54 -28.71 10.82
N ASP A 697 -65.60 -29.58 9.80
CA ASP A 697 -65.61 -31.04 9.99
C ASP A 697 -64.27 -31.55 10.55
N ARG A 698 -64.35 -32.57 11.41
CA ARG A 698 -63.21 -33.41 11.77
C ARG A 698 -63.23 -34.70 10.94
N ARG A 699 -62.23 -34.91 10.09
CA ARG A 699 -62.09 -36.12 9.25
C ARG A 699 -60.87 -36.91 9.73
N SER A 700 -61.09 -38.07 10.34
CA SER A 700 -60.06 -38.94 10.95
C SER A 700 -60.40 -40.42 10.77
N PRO A 701 -59.42 -41.32 10.58
CA PRO A 701 -59.63 -42.77 10.55
C PRO A 701 -59.82 -43.42 11.93
N VAL A 702 -59.78 -42.67 13.04
CA VAL A 702 -59.83 -43.24 14.42
C VAL A 702 -61.28 -43.50 14.88
N PRO A 703 -61.62 -44.72 15.37
CA PRO A 703 -62.92 -45.00 15.99
C PRO A 703 -63.13 -44.20 17.28
N ALA A 704 -64.38 -43.80 17.54
CA ALA A 704 -64.77 -43.04 18.72
C ALA A 704 -64.61 -43.84 20.04
N SER A 705 -63.41 -43.88 20.61
CA SER A 705 -63.21 -44.34 22.00
C SER A 705 -62.03 -43.64 22.68
N THR A 706 -62.17 -42.35 22.92
CA THR A 706 -61.44 -41.63 23.98
C THR A 706 -62.16 -40.31 24.23
N THR A 707 -62.42 -40.02 25.50
CA THR A 707 -63.35 -38.99 26.02
C THR A 707 -63.19 -37.64 25.31
N ALA A 708 -64.07 -37.35 24.35
CA ALA A 708 -64.13 -36.08 23.65
C ALA A 708 -64.94 -35.08 24.50
N ARG A 709 -64.33 -34.00 24.97
CA ARG A 709 -65.08 -32.79 25.31
C ARG A 709 -65.47 -32.11 24.00
N VAL A 710 -66.69 -32.37 23.55
CA VAL A 710 -67.35 -31.55 22.54
C VAL A 710 -67.94 -30.35 23.28
N CYS A 711 -67.28 -29.20 23.24
CA CYS A 711 -67.90 -27.95 23.67
C CYS A 711 -68.74 -27.40 22.51
N TRP A 712 -70.05 -27.66 22.54
CA TRP A 712 -71.01 -26.86 21.77
C TRP A 712 -71.20 -25.50 22.46
N PRO A 713 -71.25 -24.37 21.75
CA PRO A 713 -71.77 -23.14 22.34
C PRO A 713 -73.29 -23.30 22.53
N VAL A 714 -73.72 -23.33 23.79
CA VAL A 714 -75.15 -23.19 24.15
C VAL A 714 -75.51 -21.71 23.98
N TRP A 715 -76.31 -21.41 22.96
CA TRP A 715 -77.05 -20.16 22.86
C TRP A 715 -78.32 -20.28 23.72
N PRO A 716 -78.64 -19.33 24.61
CA PRO A 716 -79.96 -19.30 25.25
C PRO A 716 -80.98 -18.66 24.31
N GLU A 717 -82.05 -19.39 23.96
CA GLU A 717 -83.27 -18.83 23.39
C GLU A 717 -84.07 -18.13 24.50
N THR A 718 -84.09 -16.80 24.52
CA THR A 718 -85.28 -15.93 24.36
C THR A 718 -84.87 -14.46 24.44
#